data_AF-A0A960TUC5-F1
#
_entry.id   AF-A0A960TUC5-F1
#
_cell.length_a   1.000
_cell.length_b   1.000
_cell.length_c   1.000
_cell.angle_alpha   90.00
_cell.angle_beta   90.00
_cell.angle_gamma   90.00
#
_symmetry.space_group_name_H-M   'P 1'
#
loop_
_entity.id
_entity.type
_entity.pdbx_description
1 polymer ?
#
loop_
_entity_poly.entity_id
_entity_poly.type
_entity_poly.pdbx_seq_one_letter_code
_entity_poly.pdbx_strand_id
1 'polypeptide(L)'
;MPNNLTPSRQRIDDIDRRIVELVAQRMQVIQEIGRTKGDHGTEPLRNHDREREVLQNWLQAAEAADLSPYHVGRILREVMNYSRRVQEEQLDRRETDPQATLYRVGFQGTAGSFSDLALTKLYADPGRQDLQRRGFRSFTAAVEALEAGQLDYTLLPIENTIAGSLNETYQLLTDRPLHIVAEEVLPVEHCLAALPGARLRDLKVVRSHAVALQQCAAFLARLGDCSRESRSDTASAAESVAADADPSIGAICSAEAAHRCGLTILERGIADQADNFTRFVLVGLKPEPVDPRLPCKVSLMLALNHRRGALARCLDVFAQRNINLTKLESRPRADRPWEYQFYVDLEGHLEDGQVKAALDEILPFTNTMNILGCYARRILDNEEHERLEPLPEMAPQTAAPAAPPVVQRDGSLRHCGLREDGGRSVIRIGGVPVGDGNFLLIAGPCAVESRAQITAAAEMVKSLGVPVMRGGAFKPRSSPYSFQGLGFEGLDLLRYAGDAFELPVVTEVLRPEDAGAIARQADALQVGARNMQNFELLKAVGRTDRPVVLKRGLSATIDDLLAAAEYIMSAGNQQVILCERGIRTFETATRSTLDISAVPVLKQRTHLPVIVDPSHAAGRRDLVIPLALAAVAAGADGLIVECHPDPAAALCDKEQALTRADMAELVARLKEVPR
;
A
#
# COMPACT_ATOMS: atom_id res chain seq x y z
N MET A 1 11.15 29.00 42.67
CA MET A 1 9.98 29.75 42.16
C MET A 1 9.01 28.74 41.57
N PRO A 2 7.75 28.65 42.02
CA PRO A 2 6.78 27.80 41.34
C PRO A 2 6.54 28.36 39.94
N ASN A 3 6.69 27.51 38.91
CA ASN A 3 6.47 27.88 37.52
C ASN A 3 5.00 28.30 37.33
N ASN A 4 4.73 29.61 37.36
CA ASN A 4 3.40 30.13 37.10
C ASN A 4 3.15 30.14 35.58
N LEU A 5 2.72 28.99 35.05
CA LEU A 5 2.39 28.80 33.63
C LEU A 5 1.05 29.44 33.23
N THR A 6 0.30 29.99 34.18
CA THR A 6 -1.07 30.51 33.99
C THR A 6 -1.16 31.60 32.90
N PRO A 7 -0.26 32.61 32.86
CA PRO A 7 -0.32 33.66 31.83
C PRO A 7 -0.04 33.12 30.42
N SER A 8 0.85 32.13 30.29
CA SER A 8 1.14 31.50 29.01
C SER A 8 -0.01 30.64 28.52
N ARG A 9 -0.72 29.94 29.41
CA ARG A 9 -1.92 29.16 29.08
C ARG A 9 -3.05 30.06 28.57
N GLN A 10 -3.32 31.17 29.25
CA GLN A 10 -4.33 32.14 28.81
C GLN A 10 -4.01 32.71 27.41
N ARG A 11 -2.73 32.98 27.12
CA ARG A 11 -2.32 33.43 25.79
C ARG A 11 -2.54 32.37 24.71
N ILE A 12 -2.36 31.08 25.04
CA ILE A 12 -2.68 29.98 24.13
C ILE A 12 -4.20 29.91 23.89
N ASP A 13 -5.01 29.97 24.96
CA ASP A 13 -6.47 29.92 24.85
C ASP A 13 -7.03 31.05 23.94
N ASP A 14 -6.43 32.25 24.02
CA ASP A 14 -6.81 33.38 23.15
C ASP A 14 -6.38 33.18 21.70
N ILE A 15 -5.21 32.57 21.45
CA ILE A 15 -4.76 32.19 20.10
C ILE A 15 -5.68 31.13 19.50
N ASP A 16 -6.04 30.11 20.29
CA ASP A 16 -6.92 29.03 19.85
C ASP A 16 -8.31 29.56 19.47
N ARG A 17 -8.86 30.51 20.25
CA ARG A 17 -10.11 31.20 19.90
C ARG A 17 -9.99 31.93 18.57
N ARG A 18 -8.86 32.60 18.31
CA ARG A 18 -8.63 33.33 17.07
C ARG A 18 -8.51 32.40 15.85
N ILE A 19 -7.91 31.23 16.02
CA ILE A 19 -7.85 30.20 14.96
C ILE A 19 -9.27 29.79 14.56
N VAL A 20 -10.14 29.53 15.54
CA VAL A 20 -11.55 29.16 15.27
C VAL A 20 -12.29 30.29 14.54
N GLU A 21 -12.12 31.54 14.96
CA GLU A 21 -12.71 32.70 14.28
C GLU A 21 -12.26 32.83 12.82
N LEU A 22 -10.97 32.61 12.54
CA LEU A 22 -10.42 32.68 11.17
C LEU A 22 -10.94 31.54 10.29
N VAL A 23 -11.07 30.32 10.83
CA VAL A 23 -11.69 29.20 10.12
C VAL A 23 -13.15 29.51 9.80
N ALA A 24 -13.91 30.06 10.75
CA ALA A 24 -15.31 30.45 10.55
C ALA A 24 -15.46 31.53 9.45
N GLN A 25 -14.62 32.57 9.47
CA GLN A 25 -14.59 33.60 8.42
C GLN A 25 -14.28 32.99 7.04
N ARG A 26 -13.31 32.08 6.97
CA ARG A 26 -12.99 31.37 5.73
C ARG A 26 -14.19 30.57 5.22
N MET A 27 -14.94 29.92 6.11
CA MET A 27 -16.15 29.16 5.71
C MET A 27 -17.26 30.07 5.17
N GLN A 28 -17.44 31.29 5.70
CA GLN A 28 -18.41 32.24 5.15
C GLN A 28 -18.10 32.59 3.69
N VAL A 29 -16.83 32.88 3.38
CA VAL A 29 -16.37 33.15 2.00
C VAL A 29 -16.56 31.92 1.10
N ILE A 30 -16.29 30.71 1.62
CA ILE A 30 -16.52 29.47 0.88
C ILE A 30 -18.01 29.27 0.54
N GLN A 31 -18.91 29.58 1.48
CA GLN A 31 -20.36 29.51 1.23
C GLN A 31 -20.81 30.53 0.18
N GLU A 32 -20.21 31.71 0.13
CA GLU A 32 -20.48 32.70 -0.92
C GLU A 32 -20.01 32.20 -2.29
N ILE A 33 -18.79 31.64 -2.37
CA ILE A 33 -18.26 31.02 -3.60
C ILE A 33 -19.16 29.89 -4.08
N GLY A 34 -19.61 29.00 -3.18
CA GLY A 34 -20.49 27.89 -3.51
C GLY A 34 -21.85 28.34 -4.04
N ARG A 35 -22.45 29.41 -3.46
CA ARG A 35 -23.68 30.04 -4.01
C ARG A 35 -23.46 30.58 -5.42
N THR A 36 -22.38 31.32 -5.66
CA THR A 36 -22.07 31.88 -6.99
C THR A 36 -21.83 30.79 -8.05
N LYS A 37 -21.08 29.73 -7.71
CA LYS A 37 -20.87 28.59 -8.61
C LYS A 37 -22.15 27.82 -8.88
N GLY A 38 -23.00 27.66 -7.86
CA GLY A 38 -24.31 27.04 -8.00
C GLY A 38 -25.24 27.83 -8.93
N ASP A 39 -25.37 29.14 -8.73
CA ASP A 39 -26.39 29.95 -9.43
C ASP A 39 -26.08 30.17 -10.92
N HIS A 40 -24.81 30.28 -11.32
CA HIS A 40 -24.43 30.71 -12.67
C HIS A 40 -23.19 30.03 -13.30
N GLY A 41 -22.65 28.94 -12.74
CA GLY A 41 -21.35 28.38 -13.15
C GLY A 41 -21.38 27.04 -13.91
N THR A 42 -20.69 26.99 -15.06
CA THR A 42 -20.19 25.75 -15.70
C THR A 42 -18.84 25.30 -15.12
N GLU A 43 -18.30 26.03 -14.14
CA GLU A 43 -16.99 25.74 -13.55
C GLU A 43 -17.04 24.55 -12.58
N PRO A 44 -16.03 23.65 -12.61
CA PRO A 44 -15.96 22.54 -11.68
C PRO A 44 -15.83 23.01 -10.22
N LEU A 45 -16.49 22.30 -9.31
CA LEU A 45 -16.41 22.49 -7.86
C LEU A 45 -14.96 22.49 -7.38
N ARG A 46 -14.23 21.45 -7.79
CA ARG A 46 -12.82 21.26 -7.49
C ARG A 46 -11.97 21.87 -8.59
N ASN A 47 -11.13 22.82 -8.22
CA ASN A 47 -10.08 23.32 -9.09
C ASN A 47 -8.73 22.88 -8.49
N HIS A 48 -8.16 21.82 -9.07
CA HIS A 48 -6.92 21.23 -8.60
C HIS A 48 -5.74 22.21 -8.63
N ASP A 49 -5.70 23.11 -9.62
CA ASP A 49 -4.64 24.11 -9.73
C ASP A 49 -4.74 25.15 -8.62
N ARG A 50 -5.96 25.57 -8.28
CA ARG A 50 -6.21 26.49 -7.17
C ARG A 50 -5.91 25.85 -5.81
N GLU A 51 -6.25 24.58 -5.62
CA GLU A 51 -5.91 23.85 -4.38
C GLU A 51 -4.38 23.71 -4.21
N ARG A 52 -3.66 23.40 -5.29
CA ARG A 52 -2.19 23.36 -5.30
C ARG A 52 -1.60 24.73 -4.95
N GLU A 53 -2.11 25.81 -5.55
CA GLU A 53 -1.66 27.17 -5.28
C GLU A 53 -1.88 27.57 -3.81
N VAL A 54 -3.06 27.29 -3.25
CA VAL A 54 -3.37 27.58 -1.84
C VAL A 54 -2.46 26.80 -0.90
N LEU A 55 -2.20 25.52 -1.20
CA LEU A 55 -1.30 24.68 -0.42
C LEU A 55 0.14 25.21 -0.47
N GLN A 56 0.64 25.57 -1.65
CA GLN A 56 1.98 26.13 -1.83
C GLN A 56 2.16 27.44 -1.06
N ASN A 57 1.17 28.34 -1.12
CA ASN A 57 1.19 29.59 -0.37
C ASN A 57 1.27 29.37 1.14
N TRP A 58 0.56 28.38 1.68
CA TRP A 58 0.63 28.04 3.11
C TRP A 58 1.95 27.36 3.50
N LEU A 59 2.51 26.50 2.64
CA LEU A 59 3.80 25.88 2.89
C LEU A 59 4.92 26.94 2.91
N GLN A 60 4.91 27.90 1.98
CA GLN A 60 5.84 29.03 1.98
C GLN A 60 5.67 29.91 3.23
N ALA A 61 4.42 30.19 3.63
CA ALA A 61 4.15 30.94 4.86
C ALA A 61 4.61 30.18 6.12
N ALA A 62 4.52 28.85 6.13
CA ALA A 62 5.02 28.01 7.22
C ALA A 62 6.55 28.07 7.32
N GLU A 63 7.26 27.96 6.19
CA GLU A 63 8.71 28.10 6.14
C GLU A 63 9.17 29.49 6.59
N ALA A 64 8.49 30.55 6.15
CA ALA A 64 8.79 31.92 6.57
C ALA A 64 8.56 32.17 8.07
N ALA A 65 7.70 31.37 8.71
CA ALA A 65 7.41 31.41 10.14
C ALA A 65 8.22 30.39 10.98
N ASP A 66 9.17 29.68 10.36
CA ASP A 66 9.96 28.61 10.99
C ASP A 66 9.09 27.47 11.58
N LEU A 67 7.97 27.18 10.90
CA LEU A 67 7.05 26.09 11.23
C LEU A 67 7.22 24.92 10.27
N SER A 68 7.03 23.69 10.79
CA SER A 68 7.11 22.47 9.98
C SER A 68 6.08 22.49 8.82
N PRO A 69 6.53 22.51 7.55
CA PRO A 69 5.61 22.55 6.40
C PRO A 69 4.72 21.31 6.34
N TYR A 70 5.23 20.16 6.80
CA TYR A 70 4.46 18.93 6.93
C TYR A 70 3.23 19.10 7.84
N HIS A 71 3.41 19.62 9.06
CA HIS A 71 2.33 19.75 10.04
C HIS A 71 1.32 20.83 9.64
N VAL A 72 1.79 21.97 9.14
CA VAL A 72 0.91 23.05 8.65
C VAL A 72 0.10 22.58 7.42
N GLY A 73 0.73 21.83 6.51
CA GLY A 73 0.05 21.22 5.37
C GLY A 73 -1.06 20.25 5.76
N ARG A 74 -0.93 19.52 6.88
CA ARG A 74 -2.02 18.68 7.41
C ARG A 74 -3.20 19.53 7.90
N ILE A 75 -2.94 20.58 8.67
CA ILE A 75 -3.99 21.50 9.16
C ILE A 75 -4.74 22.13 7.99
N LEU A 76 -4.02 22.62 6.96
CA LEU A 76 -4.66 23.20 5.79
C LEU A 76 -5.52 22.17 5.05
N ARG A 77 -5.04 20.93 4.87
CA ARG A 77 -5.82 19.87 4.22
C ARG A 77 -7.14 19.62 4.93
N GLU A 78 -7.15 19.56 6.27
CA GLU A 78 -8.41 19.45 7.03
C GLU A 78 -9.34 20.64 6.78
N VAL A 79 -8.81 21.87 6.76
CA VAL A 79 -9.60 23.07 6.47
C VAL A 79 -10.14 23.08 5.03
N MET A 80 -9.35 22.62 4.06
CA MET A 80 -9.76 22.48 2.66
C MET A 80 -10.82 21.39 2.49
N ASN A 81 -10.64 20.25 3.15
CA ASN A 81 -11.61 19.16 3.18
C ASN A 81 -12.95 19.65 3.76
N TYR A 82 -12.93 20.39 4.86
CA TYR A 82 -14.13 21.00 5.42
C TYR A 82 -14.80 21.99 4.44
N SER A 83 -14.01 22.74 3.68
CA SER A 83 -14.55 23.68 2.68
C SER A 83 -15.21 23.00 1.51
N ARG A 84 -14.60 21.90 1.04
CA ARG A 84 -15.16 21.08 -0.01
C ARG A 84 -16.48 20.49 0.42
N ARG A 85 -16.55 19.93 1.64
CA ARG A 85 -17.81 19.41 2.21
C ARG A 85 -18.92 20.46 2.16
N VAL A 86 -18.65 21.68 2.63
CA VAL A 86 -19.63 22.78 2.60
C VAL A 86 -20.09 23.13 1.18
N GLN A 87 -19.22 23.08 0.17
CA GLN A 87 -19.59 23.33 -1.23
C GLN A 87 -20.34 22.16 -1.88
N GLU A 88 -19.90 20.93 -1.63
CA GLU A 88 -20.55 19.68 -2.08
C GLU A 88 -22.01 19.66 -1.57
N GLU A 89 -22.22 19.98 -0.28
CA GLU A 89 -23.55 20.08 0.31
C GLU A 89 -24.45 21.15 -0.30
N GLN A 90 -23.91 22.33 -0.66
CA GLN A 90 -24.73 23.40 -1.23
C GLN A 90 -25.29 23.06 -2.61
N LEU A 91 -24.62 22.17 -3.35
CA LEU A 91 -25.11 21.67 -4.64
C LEU A 91 -26.09 20.52 -4.47
N ASP A 92 -25.81 19.61 -3.53
CA ASP A 92 -26.70 18.48 -3.18
C ASP A 92 -28.07 18.96 -2.60
N ARG A 93 -28.08 20.10 -1.90
CA ARG A 93 -29.28 20.75 -1.35
C ARG A 93 -30.25 21.32 -2.39
N ARG A 94 -29.91 21.36 -3.68
CA ARG A 94 -30.81 21.93 -4.70
C ARG A 94 -31.96 21.01 -5.08
N GLU A 95 -31.90 19.72 -4.73
CA GLU A 95 -32.95 18.75 -5.08
C GLU A 95 -33.64 18.07 -3.89
N THR A 96 -33.14 18.25 -2.66
CA THR A 96 -33.77 17.71 -1.45
C THR A 96 -34.83 18.66 -0.88
N ASP A 97 -36.01 18.11 -0.59
CA ASP A 97 -37.17 18.84 -0.04
C ASP A 97 -36.74 19.69 1.18
N PRO A 98 -36.85 21.03 1.13
CA PRO A 98 -36.52 21.92 2.23
C PRO A 98 -37.26 21.63 3.55
N GLN A 99 -38.27 20.75 3.54
CA GLN A 99 -39.04 20.35 4.73
C GLN A 99 -38.50 19.12 5.48
N ALA A 100 -37.57 18.34 4.94
CA ALA A 100 -37.00 17.18 5.64
C ALA A 100 -35.98 17.62 6.71
N THR A 101 -36.50 17.96 7.90
CA THR A 101 -35.76 18.58 9.00
C THR A 101 -35.23 17.58 10.04
N LEU A 102 -35.49 16.28 9.87
CA LEU A 102 -35.08 15.23 10.81
C LEU A 102 -34.69 13.95 10.06
N TYR A 103 -33.44 13.51 10.21
CA TYR A 103 -32.96 12.25 9.65
C TYR A 103 -32.91 11.16 10.72
N ARG A 104 -33.66 10.06 10.54
CA ARG A 104 -33.62 8.88 11.41
C ARG A 104 -32.69 7.84 10.80
N VAL A 105 -31.51 7.65 11.39
CA VAL A 105 -30.49 6.76 10.83
C VAL A 105 -30.16 5.64 11.80
N GLY A 106 -30.29 4.40 11.31
CA GLY A 106 -29.92 3.20 12.05
C GLY A 106 -28.47 2.79 11.80
N PHE A 107 -27.85 2.13 12.78
CA PHE A 107 -26.55 1.49 12.60
C PHE A 107 -26.44 0.28 13.54
N GLN A 108 -25.52 -0.65 13.26
CA GLN A 108 -25.22 -1.74 14.18
C GLN A 108 -24.17 -1.30 15.21
N GLY A 109 -24.46 -1.57 16.48
CA GLY A 109 -23.63 -1.22 17.64
C GLY A 109 -24.27 -0.18 18.55
N THR A 110 -23.55 0.19 19.62
CA THR A 110 -23.96 1.25 20.54
C THR A 110 -23.25 2.57 20.24
N ALA A 111 -23.61 3.63 20.97
CA ALA A 111 -23.02 4.95 20.79
C ALA A 111 -21.51 4.96 21.14
N GLY A 112 -20.69 5.54 20.27
CA GLY A 112 -19.23 5.48 20.32
C GLY A 112 -18.62 4.33 19.49
N SER A 113 -19.43 3.42 18.93
CA SER A 113 -18.95 2.43 17.95
C SER A 113 -18.43 3.11 16.68
N PHE A 114 -17.62 2.39 15.88
CA PHE A 114 -17.11 2.95 14.62
C PHE A 114 -18.22 3.33 13.63
N SER A 115 -19.35 2.61 13.64
CA SER A 115 -20.53 2.97 12.83
C SER A 115 -21.16 4.30 13.30
N ASP A 116 -21.24 4.53 14.62
CA ASP A 116 -21.73 5.79 15.18
C ASP A 116 -20.78 6.97 14.88
N LEU A 117 -19.47 6.72 14.93
CA LEU A 117 -18.44 7.69 14.56
C LEU A 117 -18.49 8.04 13.07
N ALA A 118 -18.70 7.05 12.22
CA ALA A 118 -18.87 7.26 10.78
C ALA A 118 -20.14 8.08 10.49
N LEU A 119 -21.26 7.82 11.20
CA LEU A 119 -22.45 8.68 11.12
C LEU A 119 -22.16 10.10 11.59
N THR A 120 -21.45 10.26 12.70
CA THR A 120 -21.08 11.58 13.21
C THR A 120 -20.27 12.35 12.17
N LYS A 121 -19.31 11.68 11.52
CA LYS A 121 -18.48 12.28 10.46
C LYS A 121 -19.27 12.62 9.19
N LEU A 122 -20.22 11.77 8.80
CA LEU A 122 -21.07 11.93 7.61
C LEU A 122 -22.10 13.07 7.78
N TYR A 123 -22.47 13.39 9.03
CA TYR A 123 -23.46 14.42 9.39
C TYR A 123 -22.85 15.56 10.23
N ALA A 124 -21.54 15.74 10.21
CA ALA A 124 -20.82 16.71 11.06
C ALA A 124 -21.10 18.18 10.70
N ASP A 125 -21.68 18.45 9.54
CA ASP A 125 -21.79 19.79 8.99
C ASP A 125 -22.97 20.60 9.58
N PRO A 126 -22.77 21.89 9.96
CA PRO A 126 -23.73 22.69 10.73
C PRO A 126 -25.09 22.97 10.07
N GLY A 127 -25.30 22.53 8.84
CA GLY A 127 -26.54 22.74 8.10
C GLY A 127 -27.44 21.51 8.00
N ARG A 128 -27.05 20.34 8.51
CA ARG A 128 -27.94 19.19 8.70
C ARG A 128 -28.51 19.26 10.13
N GLN A 129 -29.68 19.86 10.27
CA GLN A 129 -30.38 19.93 11.56
C GLN A 129 -31.16 18.62 11.81
N ASP A 130 -31.14 18.21 13.08
CA ASP A 130 -31.63 16.99 13.73
C ASP A 130 -31.31 15.63 13.07
N LEU A 131 -30.26 14.98 13.58
CA LEU A 131 -29.97 13.55 13.33
C LEU A 131 -30.40 12.70 14.52
N GLN A 132 -31.42 11.86 14.34
CA GLN A 132 -31.79 10.82 15.28
C GLN A 132 -31.05 9.52 14.95
N ARG A 133 -30.10 9.16 15.80
CA ARG A 133 -29.31 7.94 15.67
C ARG A 133 -29.91 6.82 16.50
N ARG A 134 -30.06 5.63 15.92
CA ARG A 134 -30.55 4.45 16.63
C ARG A 134 -29.63 3.25 16.41
N GLY A 135 -29.05 2.75 17.49
CA GLY A 135 -28.23 1.54 17.49
C GLY A 135 -29.08 0.27 17.46
N PHE A 136 -28.61 -0.74 16.74
CA PHE A 136 -29.22 -2.07 16.60
C PHE A 136 -28.22 -3.18 16.91
N ARG A 137 -28.72 -4.37 17.24
CA ARG A 137 -27.88 -5.52 17.59
C ARG A 137 -27.21 -6.19 16.39
N SER A 138 -27.81 -6.11 15.20
CA SER A 138 -27.29 -6.70 13.96
C SER A 138 -27.59 -5.80 12.76
N PHE A 139 -26.89 -6.03 11.64
CA PHE A 139 -27.17 -5.34 10.38
C PHE A 139 -28.58 -5.63 9.89
N THR A 140 -28.99 -6.91 9.95
CA THR A 140 -30.35 -7.35 9.59
C THR A 140 -31.43 -6.58 10.37
N ALA A 141 -31.29 -6.41 11.69
CA ALA A 141 -32.29 -5.70 12.49
C ALA A 141 -32.39 -4.20 12.14
N ALA A 142 -31.28 -3.56 11.77
CA ALA A 142 -31.28 -2.18 11.30
C ALA A 142 -31.96 -2.04 9.93
N VAL A 143 -31.73 -3.00 9.03
CA VAL A 143 -32.39 -3.05 7.71
C VAL A 143 -33.90 -3.32 7.85
N GLU A 144 -34.31 -4.25 8.72
CA GLU A 144 -35.74 -4.51 8.97
C GLU A 144 -36.48 -3.29 9.53
N ALA A 145 -35.81 -2.48 10.37
CA ALA A 145 -36.36 -1.23 10.88
C ALA A 145 -36.50 -0.16 9.79
N LEU A 146 -35.56 -0.12 8.84
CA LEU A 146 -35.63 0.73 7.64
C LEU A 146 -36.80 0.31 6.74
N GLU A 147 -36.94 -0.99 6.45
CA GLU A 147 -38.07 -1.53 5.67
C GLU A 147 -39.43 -1.27 6.34
N ALA A 148 -39.48 -1.26 7.67
CA ALA A 148 -40.67 -0.93 8.45
C ALA A 148 -40.96 0.59 8.54
N GLY A 149 -40.17 1.45 7.88
CA GLY A 149 -40.34 2.91 7.89
C GLY A 149 -40.01 3.59 9.23
N GLN A 150 -39.34 2.87 10.14
CA GLN A 150 -38.91 3.42 11.44
C GLN A 150 -37.65 4.28 11.30
N LEU A 151 -36.88 4.06 10.23
CA LEU A 151 -35.68 4.78 9.86
C LEU A 151 -35.86 5.32 8.44
N ASP A 152 -35.13 6.39 8.12
CA ASP A 152 -35.01 6.93 6.77
C ASP A 152 -33.82 6.28 6.05
N TYR A 153 -32.74 5.99 6.80
CA TYR A 153 -31.54 5.32 6.28
C TYR A 153 -30.93 4.36 7.31
N THR A 154 -30.05 3.49 6.83
CA THR A 154 -29.18 2.66 7.67
C THR A 154 -27.74 2.77 7.20
N LEU A 155 -26.79 2.92 8.13
CA LEU A 155 -25.37 2.87 7.83
C LEU A 155 -24.83 1.46 8.04
N LEU A 156 -24.21 0.91 6.99
CA LEU A 156 -23.64 -0.44 6.99
C LEU A 156 -22.14 -0.38 6.67
N PRO A 157 -21.26 -1.01 7.46
CA PRO A 157 -19.88 -1.24 7.05
C PRO A 157 -19.88 -2.23 5.88
N ILE A 158 -19.17 -1.91 4.79
CA ILE A 158 -19.13 -2.75 3.58
C ILE A 158 -17.77 -3.42 3.38
N GLU A 159 -16.70 -2.76 3.81
CA GLU A 159 -15.33 -3.23 3.60
C GLU A 159 -14.39 -2.68 4.68
N ASN A 160 -13.43 -3.49 5.09
CA ASN A 160 -12.34 -3.10 5.97
C ASN A 160 -11.00 -3.51 5.34
N THR A 161 -9.97 -2.67 5.46
CA THR A 161 -8.66 -2.92 4.83
C THR A 161 -7.96 -4.17 5.36
N ILE A 162 -8.27 -4.59 6.60
CA ILE A 162 -7.66 -5.75 7.24
C ILE A 162 -8.55 -6.99 7.12
N ALA A 163 -9.84 -6.87 7.45
CA ALA A 163 -10.80 -7.97 7.46
C ALA A 163 -11.40 -8.26 6.08
N GLY A 164 -11.15 -7.41 5.10
CA GLY A 164 -11.75 -7.47 3.76
C GLY A 164 -13.22 -7.06 3.76
N SER A 165 -13.94 -7.53 2.75
CA SER A 165 -15.36 -7.25 2.53
C SER A 165 -16.27 -7.92 3.54
N LEU A 166 -17.30 -7.19 3.99
CA LEU A 166 -18.30 -7.69 4.93
C LEU A 166 -19.42 -8.41 4.16
N ASN A 167 -19.37 -9.74 4.19
CA ASN A 167 -20.30 -10.60 3.44
C ASN A 167 -21.78 -10.34 3.77
N GLU A 168 -22.10 -10.11 5.05
CA GLU A 168 -23.48 -9.87 5.49
C GLU A 168 -24.05 -8.60 4.84
N THR A 169 -23.27 -7.52 4.72
CA THR A 169 -23.69 -6.28 4.05
C THR A 169 -23.96 -6.50 2.57
N TYR A 170 -23.07 -7.22 1.87
CA TYR A 170 -23.26 -7.53 0.45
C TYR A 170 -24.48 -8.41 0.21
N GLN A 171 -24.74 -9.36 1.11
CA GLN A 171 -25.94 -10.19 1.05
C GLN A 171 -27.20 -9.36 1.26
N LEU A 172 -27.24 -8.46 2.25
CA LEU A 172 -28.36 -7.55 2.46
C LEU A 172 -28.62 -6.66 1.24
N LEU A 173 -27.57 -6.10 0.63
CA LEU A 173 -27.69 -5.29 -0.61
C LEU A 173 -28.19 -6.10 -1.82
N THR A 174 -28.03 -7.42 -1.80
CA THR A 174 -28.45 -8.30 -2.91
C THR A 174 -29.86 -8.82 -2.73
N ASP A 175 -30.22 -9.18 -1.49
CA ASP A 175 -31.46 -9.88 -1.16
C ASP A 175 -32.60 -8.91 -0.82
N ARG A 176 -32.30 -7.63 -0.59
CA ARG A 176 -33.25 -6.61 -0.12
C ARG A 176 -33.26 -5.42 -1.09
N PRO A 177 -34.36 -4.64 -1.18
CA PRO A 177 -34.48 -3.48 -2.05
C PRO A 177 -33.74 -2.27 -1.46
N LEU A 178 -32.42 -2.40 -1.30
CA LEU A 178 -31.55 -1.39 -0.72
C LEU A 178 -30.75 -0.69 -1.82
N HIS A 179 -30.61 0.62 -1.68
CA HIS A 179 -29.79 1.44 -2.55
C HIS A 179 -28.75 2.20 -1.73
N ILE A 180 -27.49 2.16 -2.15
CA ILE A 180 -26.42 2.98 -1.59
C ILE A 180 -26.61 4.41 -2.07
N VAL A 181 -26.77 5.33 -1.12
CA VAL A 181 -27.00 6.76 -1.37
C VAL A 181 -25.80 7.62 -0.99
N ALA A 182 -24.92 7.12 -0.12
CA ALA A 182 -23.67 7.78 0.24
C ALA A 182 -22.63 6.78 0.75
N GLU A 183 -21.36 7.20 0.77
CA GLU A 183 -20.29 6.47 1.46
C GLU A 183 -19.52 7.38 2.43
N GLU A 184 -18.90 6.76 3.43
CA GLU A 184 -17.94 7.39 4.34
C GLU A 184 -16.81 6.41 4.65
N VAL A 185 -15.59 6.91 4.80
CA VAL A 185 -14.43 6.07 5.14
C VAL A 185 -13.82 6.57 6.44
N LEU A 186 -13.74 5.69 7.43
CA LEU A 186 -13.26 6.03 8.76
C LEU A 186 -11.96 5.25 9.07
N PRO A 187 -10.88 5.94 9.49
CA PRO A 187 -9.74 5.26 10.09
C PRO A 187 -10.15 4.60 11.41
N VAL A 188 -9.81 3.33 11.57
CA VAL A 188 -10.11 2.51 12.75
C VAL A 188 -8.89 2.46 13.65
N GLU A 189 -8.83 3.41 14.60
CA GLU A 189 -7.84 3.39 15.66
C GLU A 189 -8.36 2.56 16.85
N HIS A 190 -7.74 1.39 17.08
CA HIS A 190 -8.00 0.60 18.28
C HIS A 190 -7.19 1.16 19.46
N CYS A 191 -7.87 1.53 20.54
CA CYS A 191 -7.28 1.99 21.79
C CYS A 191 -7.51 0.95 22.88
N LEU A 192 -6.51 0.69 23.73
CA LEU A 192 -6.70 -0.03 24.98
C LEU A 192 -7.10 0.98 26.06
N ALA A 193 -8.30 0.86 26.62
CA ALA A 193 -8.80 1.70 27.69
C ALA A 193 -9.15 0.87 28.93
N ALA A 194 -8.99 1.47 30.11
CA ALA A 194 -9.34 0.86 31.39
C ALA A 194 -9.81 1.92 32.38
N LEU A 195 -10.19 1.53 33.59
CA LEU A 195 -10.61 2.48 34.62
C LEU A 195 -9.50 3.48 34.97
N PRO A 196 -9.85 4.72 35.37
CA PRO A 196 -8.86 5.69 35.84
C PRO A 196 -7.95 5.12 36.94
N GLY A 197 -6.64 5.22 36.73
CA GLY A 197 -5.63 4.69 37.65
C GLY A 197 -5.21 3.23 37.42
N ALA A 198 -5.87 2.50 36.51
CA ALA A 198 -5.41 1.19 36.06
C ALA A 198 -4.06 1.31 35.32
N ARG A 199 -3.22 0.26 35.40
CA ARG A 199 -1.94 0.20 34.70
C ARG A 199 -1.93 -1.02 33.79
N LEU A 200 -1.21 -0.90 32.68
CA LEU A 200 -1.10 -1.95 31.66
C LEU A 200 -0.73 -3.33 32.25
N ARG A 201 0.21 -3.36 33.20
CA ARG A 201 0.69 -4.58 33.87
C ARG A 201 -0.30 -5.25 34.81
N ASP A 202 -1.34 -4.54 35.23
CA ASP A 202 -2.33 -5.05 36.19
C ASP A 202 -3.56 -5.65 35.49
N LEU A 203 -3.61 -5.57 34.16
CA LEU A 203 -4.72 -6.11 33.36
C LEU A 203 -4.66 -7.63 33.27
N LYS A 204 -5.75 -8.28 33.67
CA LYS A 204 -5.94 -9.73 33.61
C LYS A 204 -6.91 -10.15 32.51
N VAL A 205 -7.81 -9.26 32.10
CA VAL A 205 -8.83 -9.52 31.09
C VAL A 205 -8.89 -8.34 30.13
N VAL A 206 -8.92 -8.61 28.82
CA VAL A 206 -9.23 -7.60 27.80
C VAL A 206 -10.47 -8.01 27.02
N ARG A 207 -11.44 -7.07 26.96
CA ARG A 207 -12.73 -7.24 26.29
C ARG A 207 -12.78 -6.46 24.99
N SER A 208 -13.32 -7.06 23.93
CA SER A 208 -13.66 -6.35 22.69
C SER A 208 -14.52 -7.21 21.77
N HIS A 209 -14.85 -6.71 20.59
CA HIS A 209 -15.36 -7.56 19.52
C HIS A 209 -14.30 -8.58 19.08
N ALA A 210 -14.72 -9.80 18.69
CA ALA A 210 -13.80 -10.87 18.29
C ALA A 210 -12.79 -10.45 17.19
N VAL A 211 -13.26 -9.69 16.19
CA VAL A 211 -12.40 -9.17 15.12
C VAL A 211 -11.38 -8.16 15.66
N ALA A 212 -11.76 -7.29 16.59
CA ALA A 212 -10.84 -6.32 17.18
C ALA A 212 -9.78 -7.00 18.07
N LEU A 213 -10.16 -8.04 18.82
CA LEU A 213 -9.21 -8.87 19.58
C LEU A 213 -8.19 -9.56 18.66
N GLN A 214 -8.65 -10.05 17.50
CA GLN A 214 -7.78 -10.68 16.51
C GLN A 214 -6.85 -9.67 15.84
N GLN A 215 -7.35 -8.46 15.54
CA GLN A 215 -6.57 -7.39 14.92
C GLN A 215 -5.53 -6.77 15.87
N CYS A 216 -5.58 -7.04 17.16
CA CYS A 216 -4.61 -6.54 18.16
C CYS A 216 -3.84 -7.69 18.82
N ALA A 217 -3.75 -8.85 18.15
CA ALA A 217 -3.24 -10.07 18.77
C ALA A 217 -1.75 -9.96 19.14
N ALA A 218 -0.94 -9.25 18.35
CA ALA A 218 0.48 -9.06 18.64
C ALA A 218 0.69 -8.15 19.84
N PHE A 219 -0.13 -7.12 20.00
CA PHE A 219 -0.11 -6.27 21.20
C PHE A 219 -0.56 -7.06 22.44
N LEU A 220 -1.69 -7.77 22.35
CA LEU A 220 -2.23 -8.59 23.45
C LEU A 220 -1.25 -9.67 23.91
N ALA A 221 -0.45 -10.24 23.01
CA ALA A 221 0.59 -11.22 23.37
C ALA A 221 1.70 -10.64 24.27
N ARG A 222 1.91 -9.32 24.25
CA ARG A 222 2.89 -8.63 25.11
C ARG A 222 2.38 -8.39 26.53
N LEU A 223 1.07 -8.52 26.76
CA LEU A 223 0.45 -8.30 28.07
C LEU A 223 0.59 -9.50 29.02
N GLY A 224 1.24 -10.59 28.61
CA GLY A 224 1.45 -11.78 29.44
C GLY A 224 0.17 -12.61 29.63
N ASP A 225 -0.10 -13.04 30.88
CA ASP A 225 -1.27 -13.85 31.27
C ASP A 225 -2.59 -13.03 31.28
N CYS A 226 -2.92 -12.43 30.15
CA CYS A 226 -4.13 -11.63 29.97
C CYS A 226 -5.15 -12.40 29.11
N SER A 227 -6.32 -12.72 29.69
CA SER A 227 -7.39 -13.43 29.00
C SER A 227 -8.19 -12.49 28.08
N ARG A 228 -8.86 -13.05 27.08
CA ARG A 228 -9.56 -12.30 26.03
C ARG A 228 -11.03 -12.67 26.04
N GLU A 229 -11.90 -11.69 26.15
CA GLU A 229 -13.34 -11.89 26.23
C GLU A 229 -14.05 -11.17 25.07
N SER A 230 -14.83 -11.91 24.28
CA SER A 230 -15.61 -11.30 23.21
C SER A 230 -16.85 -10.58 23.76
N ARG A 231 -17.20 -9.46 23.12
CA ARG A 231 -18.45 -8.72 23.28
C ARG A 231 -19.11 -8.51 21.91
N SER A 232 -20.33 -7.96 21.91
CA SER A 232 -21.12 -7.73 20.69
C SER A 232 -20.46 -6.74 19.74
N ASP A 233 -19.76 -5.74 20.27
CA ASP A 233 -19.08 -4.70 19.55
C ASP A 233 -18.01 -4.07 20.46
N THR A 234 -17.24 -3.12 19.92
CA THR A 234 -16.13 -2.49 20.63
C THR A 234 -16.60 -1.45 21.66
N ALA A 235 -17.75 -0.81 21.46
CA ALA A 235 -18.29 0.17 22.40
C ALA A 235 -18.95 -0.51 23.61
N SER A 236 -19.67 -1.61 23.39
CA SER A 236 -20.24 -2.44 24.46
C SER A 236 -19.16 -3.08 25.34
N ALA A 237 -17.97 -3.31 24.80
CA ALA A 237 -16.82 -3.70 25.61
C ALA A 237 -16.40 -2.60 26.59
N ALA A 238 -16.31 -1.35 26.15
CA ALA A 238 -16.01 -0.21 27.02
C ALA A 238 -17.10 -0.01 28.09
N GLU A 239 -18.38 -0.09 27.70
CA GLU A 239 -19.52 -0.03 28.63
C GLU A 239 -19.43 -1.13 29.69
N SER A 240 -19.07 -2.36 29.30
CA SER A 240 -18.93 -3.47 30.24
C SER A 240 -17.77 -3.30 31.23
N VAL A 241 -16.67 -2.67 30.81
CA VAL A 241 -15.55 -2.37 31.71
C VAL A 241 -15.91 -1.28 32.71
N ALA A 242 -16.60 -0.23 32.24
CA ALA A 242 -17.10 0.82 33.12
C ALA A 242 -18.14 0.29 34.12
N ALA A 243 -19.03 -0.61 33.69
CA ALA A 243 -20.06 -1.21 34.53
C ALA A 243 -19.50 -2.14 35.62
N ASP A 244 -18.53 -2.99 35.27
CA ASP A 244 -17.94 -3.95 36.22
C ASP A 244 -17.07 -3.26 37.28
N ALA A 245 -16.56 -2.07 36.98
CA ALA A 245 -15.74 -1.26 37.89
C ALA A 245 -14.50 -2.00 38.47
N ASP A 246 -13.97 -2.98 37.73
CA ASP A 246 -12.74 -3.72 38.07
C ASP A 246 -11.52 -3.17 37.30
N PRO A 247 -10.49 -2.63 38.00
CA PRO A 247 -9.30 -2.05 37.37
C PRO A 247 -8.38 -3.07 36.69
N SER A 248 -8.63 -4.38 36.88
CA SER A 248 -7.92 -5.45 36.19
C SER A 248 -8.51 -5.80 34.82
N ILE A 249 -9.58 -5.13 34.40
CA ILE A 249 -10.23 -5.36 33.11
C ILE A 249 -9.99 -4.16 32.19
N GLY A 250 -9.56 -4.43 30.96
CA GLY A 250 -9.41 -3.45 29.89
C GLY A 250 -10.39 -3.70 28.73
N ALA A 251 -10.64 -2.67 27.93
CA ALA A 251 -11.43 -2.74 26.71
C ALA A 251 -10.60 -2.27 25.51
N ILE A 252 -10.65 -3.01 24.40
CA ILE A 252 -10.21 -2.48 23.10
C ILE A 252 -11.42 -1.80 22.45
N CYS A 253 -11.32 -0.48 22.25
CA CYS A 253 -12.42 0.33 21.75
C CYS A 253 -11.93 1.58 21.01
N SER A 254 -12.86 2.35 20.44
CA SER A 254 -12.55 3.67 19.90
C SER A 254 -12.20 4.63 21.04
N ALA A 255 -11.42 5.67 20.75
CA ALA A 255 -11.15 6.71 21.73
C ALA A 255 -12.45 7.35 22.26
N GLU A 256 -13.44 7.60 21.38
CA GLU A 256 -14.73 8.16 21.78
C GLU A 256 -15.49 7.26 22.77
N ALA A 257 -15.56 5.95 22.51
CA ALA A 257 -16.21 5.01 23.42
C ALA A 257 -15.55 5.01 24.81
N ALA A 258 -14.21 5.08 24.87
CA ALA A 258 -13.48 5.21 26.13
C ALA A 258 -13.87 6.48 26.89
N HIS A 259 -13.86 7.64 26.23
CA HIS A 259 -14.22 8.92 26.86
C HIS A 259 -15.68 8.93 27.35
N ARG A 260 -16.62 8.44 26.54
CA ARG A 260 -18.05 8.36 26.91
C ARG A 260 -18.29 7.48 28.15
N CYS A 261 -17.48 6.44 28.31
CA CYS A 261 -17.55 5.53 29.46
C CYS A 261 -16.70 5.99 30.66
N GLY A 262 -16.04 7.15 30.59
CA GLY A 262 -15.15 7.65 31.64
C GLY A 262 -13.88 6.82 31.84
N LEU A 263 -13.46 6.07 30.83
CA LEU A 263 -12.25 5.25 30.86
C LEU A 263 -11.02 6.07 30.47
N THR A 264 -9.86 5.69 30.99
CA THR A 264 -8.56 6.23 30.60
C THR A 264 -7.95 5.36 29.52
N ILE A 265 -7.52 5.98 28.41
CA ILE A 265 -6.77 5.31 27.35
C ILE A 265 -5.35 5.03 27.87
N LEU A 266 -4.99 3.76 27.96
CA LEU A 266 -3.68 3.29 28.39
C LEU A 266 -2.70 3.27 27.22
N GLU A 267 -3.16 2.84 26.04
CA GLU A 267 -2.34 2.76 24.82
C GLU A 267 -3.23 3.03 23.59
N ARG A 268 -2.65 3.69 22.59
CA ARG A 268 -3.30 4.04 21.31
C ARG A 268 -2.68 3.25 20.16
N GLY A 269 -3.45 3.05 19.10
CA GLY A 269 -2.93 2.42 17.88
C GLY A 269 -2.38 1.01 18.10
N ILE A 270 -3.06 0.20 18.93
CA ILE A 270 -2.59 -1.14 19.32
C ILE A 270 -2.84 -2.24 18.27
N ALA A 271 -3.40 -1.86 17.12
CA ALA A 271 -3.68 -2.79 16.03
C ALA A 271 -2.36 -3.30 15.42
N ASP A 272 -2.37 -4.55 14.96
CA ASP A 272 -1.21 -5.22 14.36
C ASP A 272 -0.81 -4.57 13.02
N GLN A 273 -1.73 -3.84 12.38
CA GLN A 273 -1.50 -3.05 11.17
C GLN A 273 -1.93 -1.60 11.40
N ALA A 274 -1.05 -0.65 11.02
CA ALA A 274 -1.28 0.78 11.21
C ALA A 274 -2.36 1.37 10.29
N ASP A 275 -2.45 0.89 9.04
CA ASP A 275 -3.40 1.39 8.04
C ASP A 275 -4.72 0.60 8.05
N ASN A 276 -5.53 0.84 9.09
CA ASN A 276 -6.84 0.21 9.26
C ASN A 276 -7.97 1.20 8.90
N PHE A 277 -8.70 0.95 7.82
CA PHE A 277 -9.84 1.77 7.40
C PHE A 277 -11.07 0.89 7.21
N THR A 278 -12.22 1.40 7.62
CA THR A 278 -13.52 0.81 7.29
C THR A 278 -14.28 1.77 6.40
N ARG A 279 -14.74 1.25 5.27
CA ARG A 279 -15.68 1.92 4.37
C ARG A 279 -17.10 1.56 4.81
N PHE A 280 -17.91 2.58 4.97
CA PHE A 280 -19.32 2.51 5.32
C PHE A 280 -20.15 3.04 4.16
N VAL A 281 -21.33 2.46 3.98
CA VAL A 281 -22.32 2.89 3.01
C VAL A 281 -23.61 3.25 3.73
N LEU A 282 -24.17 4.41 3.39
CA LEU A 282 -25.52 4.79 3.80
C LEU A 282 -26.48 4.19 2.78
N VAL A 283 -27.47 3.44 3.27
CA VAL A 283 -28.46 2.78 2.43
C VAL A 283 -29.88 3.27 2.72
N GLY A 284 -30.67 3.45 1.65
CA GLY A 284 -32.09 3.78 1.69
C GLY A 284 -32.91 2.77 0.87
N LEU A 285 -34.24 2.86 0.95
CA LEU A 285 -35.16 2.02 0.17
C LEU A 285 -35.38 2.52 -1.27
N LYS A 286 -34.89 3.71 -1.58
CA LYS A 286 -34.99 4.33 -2.90
C LYS A 286 -33.62 4.87 -3.29
N PRO A 287 -33.26 4.83 -4.59
CA PRO A 287 -32.11 5.56 -5.07
C PRO A 287 -32.34 7.05 -4.89
N GLU A 288 -31.27 7.78 -4.59
CA GLU A 288 -31.28 9.23 -4.50
C GLU A 288 -30.47 9.82 -5.65
N PRO A 289 -30.92 10.95 -6.21
CA PRO A 289 -30.14 11.65 -7.21
C PRO A 289 -28.86 12.17 -6.57
N VAL A 290 -27.77 12.14 -7.33
CA VAL A 290 -26.51 12.79 -6.98
C VAL A 290 -26.13 13.70 -8.14
N ASP A 291 -25.62 14.89 -7.84
CA ASP A 291 -25.22 15.83 -8.88
C ASP A 291 -24.04 15.26 -9.71
N PRO A 292 -24.16 15.12 -11.05
CA PRO A 292 -23.11 14.57 -11.90
C PRO A 292 -21.78 15.35 -11.87
N ARG A 293 -21.80 16.60 -11.37
CA ARG A 293 -20.59 17.43 -11.21
C ARG A 293 -19.72 16.99 -10.03
N LEU A 294 -20.24 16.16 -9.13
CA LEU A 294 -19.48 15.55 -8.05
C LEU A 294 -18.71 14.33 -8.58
N PRO A 295 -17.50 14.04 -8.07
CA PRO A 295 -16.86 12.76 -8.30
C PRO A 295 -17.80 11.65 -7.80
N CYS A 296 -18.32 10.83 -8.69
CA CYS A 296 -19.31 9.81 -8.37
C CYS A 296 -18.74 8.39 -8.51
N LYS A 297 -19.42 7.46 -7.85
CA LYS A 297 -19.18 6.03 -7.95
C LYS A 297 -20.52 5.35 -8.23
N VAL A 298 -20.49 4.35 -9.10
CA VAL A 298 -21.61 3.42 -9.31
C VAL A 298 -21.22 2.05 -8.77
N SER A 299 -22.04 1.48 -7.90
CA SER A 299 -21.86 0.12 -7.39
C SER A 299 -22.82 -0.83 -8.10
N LEU A 300 -22.31 -1.97 -8.54
CA LEU A 300 -23.05 -2.99 -9.29
C LEU A 300 -22.90 -4.36 -8.62
N MET A 301 -23.96 -5.17 -8.72
CA MET A 301 -23.90 -6.62 -8.56
C MET A 301 -24.18 -7.27 -9.92
N LEU A 302 -23.22 -8.06 -10.40
CA LEU A 302 -23.28 -8.76 -11.68
C LEU A 302 -23.28 -10.28 -11.44
N ALA A 303 -24.33 -10.97 -11.85
CA ALA A 303 -24.28 -12.40 -12.07
C ALA A 303 -24.03 -12.67 -13.55
N LEU A 304 -22.89 -13.28 -13.90
CA LEU A 304 -22.52 -13.49 -15.29
C LEU A 304 -23.11 -14.78 -15.87
N ASN A 305 -23.33 -14.78 -17.19
CA ASN A 305 -23.61 -15.99 -17.95
C ASN A 305 -22.34 -16.85 -17.90
N HIS A 306 -22.37 -18.04 -17.29
CA HIS A 306 -21.20 -18.89 -17.00
C HIS A 306 -20.56 -19.51 -18.27
N ARG A 307 -20.21 -18.66 -19.24
CA ARG A 307 -19.59 -18.96 -20.53
C ARG A 307 -18.12 -18.54 -20.49
N ARG A 308 -17.27 -19.23 -21.26
CA ARG A 308 -15.85 -18.90 -21.40
C ARG A 308 -15.67 -17.40 -21.71
N GLY A 309 -14.86 -16.72 -20.91
CA GLY A 309 -14.49 -15.32 -21.09
C GLY A 309 -15.60 -14.29 -20.81
N ALA A 310 -16.70 -14.66 -20.14
CA ALA A 310 -17.79 -13.71 -19.85
C ALA A 310 -17.31 -12.51 -19.01
N LEU A 311 -16.56 -12.77 -17.92
CA LEU A 311 -16.01 -11.70 -17.09
C LEU A 311 -15.01 -10.84 -17.87
N ALA A 312 -14.09 -11.47 -18.60
CA ALA A 312 -13.09 -10.75 -19.38
C ALA A 312 -13.74 -9.77 -20.38
N ARG A 313 -14.78 -10.20 -21.10
CA ARG A 313 -15.54 -9.31 -21.99
C ARG A 313 -16.18 -8.13 -21.25
N CYS A 314 -16.77 -8.35 -20.08
CA CYS A 314 -17.32 -7.24 -19.29
C CYS A 314 -16.22 -6.25 -18.89
N LEU A 315 -15.05 -6.73 -18.48
CA LEU A 315 -13.91 -5.88 -18.12
C LEU A 315 -13.35 -5.13 -19.33
N ASP A 316 -13.29 -5.78 -20.50
CA ASP A 316 -12.85 -5.16 -21.76
C ASP A 316 -13.76 -3.98 -22.15
N VAL A 317 -15.08 -4.10 -21.94
CA VAL A 317 -16.06 -3.01 -22.22
C VAL A 317 -15.76 -1.78 -21.37
N PHE A 318 -15.48 -1.95 -20.08
CA PHE A 318 -15.11 -0.85 -19.19
C PHE A 318 -13.75 -0.24 -19.59
N ALA A 319 -12.76 -1.09 -19.88
CA ALA A 319 -11.41 -0.65 -20.26
C ALA A 319 -11.41 0.16 -21.57
N GLN A 320 -12.14 -0.29 -22.60
CA GLN A 320 -12.25 0.41 -23.89
C GLN A 320 -12.90 1.79 -23.78
N ARG A 321 -13.67 2.03 -22.71
CA ARG A 321 -14.35 3.29 -22.41
C ARG A 321 -13.64 4.12 -21.36
N ASN A 322 -12.44 3.71 -20.94
CA ASN A 322 -11.64 4.39 -19.93
C ASN A 322 -12.40 4.57 -18.59
N ILE A 323 -13.26 3.60 -18.24
CA ILE A 323 -13.99 3.59 -16.97
C ILE A 323 -13.13 2.88 -15.93
N ASN A 324 -12.72 3.61 -14.89
CA ASN A 324 -11.90 3.03 -13.83
C ASN A 324 -12.74 2.15 -12.89
N LEU A 325 -12.26 0.95 -12.59
CA LEU A 325 -12.86 0.07 -11.59
C LEU A 325 -12.10 0.21 -10.28
N THR A 326 -12.80 0.65 -9.23
CA THR A 326 -12.23 0.80 -7.87
C THR A 326 -12.44 -0.43 -7.01
N LYS A 327 -13.31 -1.35 -7.43
CA LYS A 327 -13.53 -2.65 -6.78
C LYS A 327 -13.97 -3.70 -7.78
N LEU A 328 -13.44 -4.91 -7.67
CA LEU A 328 -13.95 -6.11 -8.32
C LEU A 328 -13.79 -7.31 -7.39
N GLU A 329 -14.90 -7.90 -6.97
CA GLU A 329 -14.88 -9.01 -6.02
C GLU A 329 -15.86 -10.10 -6.40
N SER A 330 -15.39 -11.36 -6.46
CA SER A 330 -16.23 -12.51 -6.75
C SER A 330 -16.74 -13.16 -5.46
N ARG A 331 -18.00 -13.60 -5.48
CA ARG A 331 -18.65 -14.31 -4.38
C ARG A 331 -19.46 -15.49 -4.92
N PRO A 332 -19.38 -16.67 -4.27
CA PRO A 332 -20.19 -17.81 -4.68
C PRO A 332 -21.67 -17.50 -4.49
N ARG A 333 -22.50 -17.97 -5.41
CA ARG A 333 -23.95 -17.86 -5.32
C ARG A 333 -24.51 -18.91 -4.36
N ALA A 334 -25.40 -18.50 -3.46
CA ALA A 334 -26.03 -19.40 -2.50
C ALA A 334 -27.01 -20.39 -3.16
N ASP A 335 -27.69 -19.96 -4.23
CA ASP A 335 -28.67 -20.75 -4.98
C ASP A 335 -28.03 -21.70 -6.00
N ARG A 336 -26.78 -21.43 -6.41
CA ARG A 336 -26.06 -22.19 -7.44
C ARG A 336 -24.59 -22.39 -7.05
N PRO A 337 -24.26 -23.53 -6.41
CA PRO A 337 -22.88 -23.84 -6.05
C PRO A 337 -21.94 -23.75 -7.25
N TRP A 338 -20.77 -23.14 -7.05
CA TRP A 338 -19.71 -22.94 -8.07
C TRP A 338 -20.04 -21.93 -9.18
N GLU A 339 -21.21 -21.31 -9.16
CA GLU A 339 -21.45 -20.06 -9.88
C GLU A 339 -21.10 -18.86 -8.98
N TYR A 340 -20.69 -17.76 -9.59
CA TYR A 340 -20.23 -16.57 -8.88
C TYR A 340 -21.03 -15.34 -9.32
N GLN A 341 -21.27 -14.46 -8.36
CA GLN A 341 -21.66 -13.08 -8.58
C GLN A 341 -20.47 -12.16 -8.30
N PHE A 342 -20.45 -11.01 -8.94
CA PHE A 342 -19.37 -10.04 -8.87
C PHE A 342 -19.90 -8.72 -8.37
N TYR A 343 -19.27 -8.18 -7.33
CA TYR A 343 -19.51 -6.82 -6.87
C TYR A 343 -18.46 -5.91 -7.50
N VAL A 344 -18.91 -4.87 -8.18
CA VAL A 344 -18.07 -3.97 -8.97
C VAL A 344 -18.37 -2.54 -8.58
N ASP A 345 -17.33 -1.78 -8.26
CA ASP A 345 -17.43 -0.32 -8.12
C ASP A 345 -16.71 0.33 -9.28
N LEU A 346 -17.39 1.24 -9.97
CA LEU A 346 -16.85 2.01 -11.08
C LEU A 346 -16.90 3.50 -10.79
N GLU A 347 -15.86 4.21 -11.20
CA GLU A 347 -15.84 5.67 -11.18
C GLU A 347 -16.69 6.20 -12.33
N GLY A 348 -17.66 7.06 -12.01
CA GLY A 348 -18.57 7.63 -12.99
C GLY A 348 -19.97 7.87 -12.44
N HIS A 349 -20.85 8.34 -13.31
CA HIS A 349 -22.24 8.68 -13.00
C HIS A 349 -23.20 7.94 -13.95
N LEU A 350 -24.43 7.62 -13.51
CA LEU A 350 -25.41 6.91 -14.35
C LEU A 350 -25.90 7.74 -15.55
N GLU A 351 -25.80 9.06 -15.46
CA GLU A 351 -26.12 9.99 -16.57
C GLU A 351 -24.93 10.20 -17.53
N ASP A 352 -23.75 9.66 -17.22
CA ASP A 352 -22.62 9.68 -18.15
C ASP A 352 -22.89 8.73 -19.32
N GLY A 353 -22.83 9.25 -20.54
CA GLY A 353 -23.05 8.48 -21.76
C GLY A 353 -22.08 7.30 -21.93
N GLN A 354 -20.83 7.42 -21.46
CA GLN A 354 -19.84 6.34 -21.47
C GLN A 354 -20.26 5.21 -20.54
N VAL A 355 -20.64 5.55 -19.31
CA VAL A 355 -21.08 4.58 -18.28
C VAL A 355 -22.35 3.89 -18.74
N LYS A 356 -23.35 4.64 -19.21
CA LYS A 356 -24.61 4.08 -19.70
C LYS A 356 -24.39 3.12 -20.87
N ALA A 357 -23.59 3.52 -21.86
CA ALA A 357 -23.25 2.66 -22.98
C ALA A 357 -22.49 1.39 -22.56
N ALA A 358 -21.63 1.48 -21.54
CA ALA A 358 -20.94 0.32 -20.98
C ALA A 358 -21.93 -0.65 -20.31
N LEU A 359 -22.85 -0.14 -19.49
CA LEU A 359 -23.87 -0.94 -18.82
C LEU A 359 -24.80 -1.64 -19.83
N ASP A 360 -25.20 -0.93 -20.89
CA ASP A 360 -26.02 -1.49 -21.97
C ASP A 360 -25.27 -2.60 -22.74
N GLU A 361 -23.97 -2.43 -22.99
CA GLU A 361 -23.16 -3.41 -23.71
C GLU A 361 -22.84 -4.66 -22.88
N ILE A 362 -22.67 -4.54 -21.55
CA ILE A 362 -22.41 -5.71 -20.71
C ILE A 362 -23.67 -6.52 -20.40
N LEU A 363 -24.86 -5.91 -20.46
CA LEU A 363 -26.13 -6.52 -20.08
C LEU A 363 -26.36 -7.92 -20.71
N PRO A 364 -26.10 -8.16 -22.02
CA PRO A 364 -26.25 -9.48 -22.63
C PRO A 364 -25.30 -10.56 -22.11
N PHE A 365 -24.21 -10.18 -21.42
CA PHE A 365 -23.28 -11.11 -20.79
C PHE A 365 -23.67 -11.44 -19.34
N THR A 366 -24.71 -10.80 -18.80
CA THR A 366 -25.20 -10.99 -17.44
C THR A 366 -26.50 -11.80 -17.42
N ASN A 367 -26.66 -12.63 -16.40
CA ASN A 367 -27.93 -13.25 -15.99
C ASN A 367 -28.75 -12.27 -15.16
N THR A 368 -28.07 -11.48 -14.33
CA THR A 368 -28.66 -10.47 -13.44
C THR A 368 -27.66 -9.34 -13.28
N MET A 369 -28.13 -8.11 -13.40
CA MET A 369 -27.36 -6.91 -13.14
C MET A 369 -28.20 -5.98 -12.29
N ASN A 370 -27.77 -5.75 -11.04
CA ASN A 370 -28.40 -4.81 -10.14
C ASN A 370 -27.47 -3.62 -9.94
N ILE A 371 -28.00 -2.41 -10.14
CA ILE A 371 -27.34 -1.18 -9.73
C ILE A 371 -27.62 -0.99 -8.25
N LEU A 372 -26.59 -1.17 -7.42
CA LEU A 372 -26.69 -1.03 -5.97
C LEU A 372 -26.72 0.44 -5.56
N GLY A 373 -26.18 1.36 -6.35
CA GLY A 373 -26.28 2.79 -6.09
C GLY A 373 -25.41 3.63 -7.02
N CYS A 374 -25.73 4.92 -7.11
CA CYS A 374 -24.93 5.96 -7.74
C CYS A 374 -24.84 7.12 -6.75
N TYR A 375 -23.63 7.42 -6.26
CA TYR A 375 -23.45 8.29 -5.11
C TYR A 375 -22.09 8.99 -5.16
N ALA A 376 -21.94 10.08 -4.41
CA ALA A 376 -20.70 10.83 -4.34
C ALA A 376 -19.58 9.97 -3.73
N ARG A 377 -18.45 9.89 -4.42
CA ARG A 377 -17.25 9.16 -3.99
C ARG A 377 -16.54 9.93 -2.88
N ARG A 378 -16.08 9.22 -1.86
CA ARG A 378 -15.12 9.73 -0.87
C ARG A 378 -13.69 9.35 -1.25
N ILE A 379 -12.82 10.35 -1.34
CA ILE A 379 -11.39 10.19 -1.62
C ILE A 379 -10.67 10.03 -0.28
N LEU A 380 -9.84 8.99 -0.15
CA LEU A 380 -8.93 8.81 0.99
C LEU A 380 -7.73 9.76 0.82
N ASP A 381 -7.32 10.46 1.89
CA ASP A 381 -6.19 11.41 1.86
C ASP A 381 -4.86 10.78 1.36
N ASN A 382 -4.73 9.45 1.38
CA ASN A 382 -3.55 8.74 0.86
C ASN A 382 -3.51 8.64 -0.68
N GLU A 383 -4.65 8.66 -1.39
CA GLU A 383 -4.65 8.72 -2.87
C GLU A 383 -4.14 10.09 -3.39
N GLU A 384 -4.12 11.12 -2.54
CA GLU A 384 -3.59 12.45 -2.90
C GLU A 384 -2.08 12.58 -2.72
N HIS A 385 -1.43 11.68 -1.95
CA HIS A 385 0.04 11.66 -1.85
C HIS A 385 0.71 11.24 -3.16
N GLU A 386 0.04 10.46 -4.01
CA GLU A 386 0.60 9.96 -5.28
C GLU A 386 0.41 10.90 -6.47
N ARG A 387 -0.44 11.96 -6.37
CA ARG A 387 -0.80 12.84 -7.52
C ARG A 387 -0.29 14.27 -7.43
N LEU A 388 0.62 14.58 -6.53
CA LEU A 388 1.27 15.89 -6.50
C LEU A 388 2.57 15.82 -7.30
N GLU A 389 2.49 16.21 -8.58
CA GLU A 389 3.67 16.56 -9.34
C GLU A 389 4.47 17.65 -8.60
N PRO A 390 5.82 17.64 -8.68
CA PRO A 390 6.62 18.72 -8.14
C PRO A 390 6.22 20.06 -8.76
N LEU A 391 6.22 21.09 -7.93
CA LEU A 391 6.07 22.51 -8.29
C LEU A 391 6.78 22.85 -9.62
N PRO A 392 6.11 23.51 -10.58
CA PRO A 392 6.78 23.98 -11.79
C PRO A 392 7.71 25.14 -11.43
N GLU A 393 8.97 25.05 -11.86
CA GLU A 393 9.88 26.19 -11.88
C GLU A 393 9.31 27.29 -12.80
N MET A 394 9.38 28.54 -12.34
CA MET A 394 8.88 29.71 -13.06
C MET A 394 9.51 29.83 -14.45
N ALA A 395 8.68 29.72 -15.48
CA ALA A 395 9.08 29.86 -16.88
C ALA A 395 9.47 31.32 -17.23
N PRO A 396 10.55 31.54 -18.00
CA PRO A 396 10.67 32.72 -18.84
C PRO A 396 9.89 32.51 -20.15
N GLN A 397 9.14 33.54 -20.53
CA GLN A 397 8.35 33.64 -21.75
C GLN A 397 9.22 33.61 -23.02
N THR A 398 8.82 32.82 -24.02
CA THR A 398 8.42 33.28 -25.38
C THR A 398 8.22 32.07 -26.29
N ALA A 399 7.13 32.10 -27.07
CA ALA A 399 6.70 31.01 -27.94
C ALA A 399 7.26 31.15 -29.37
N ALA A 400 7.66 30.02 -29.99
CA ALA A 400 7.45 29.58 -31.38
C ALA A 400 8.43 28.42 -31.74
N PRO A 401 8.28 27.73 -32.88
CA PRO A 401 7.35 26.66 -33.21
C PRO A 401 8.03 25.27 -33.33
N ALA A 402 7.22 24.23 -33.54
CA ALA A 402 7.56 22.80 -33.48
C ALA A 402 8.82 22.35 -34.28
N ALA A 403 9.64 21.51 -33.63
CA ALA A 403 10.79 20.79 -34.21
C ALA A 403 10.85 19.34 -33.66
N PRO A 404 11.53 18.40 -34.36
CA PRO A 404 11.24 16.96 -34.42
C PRO A 404 11.64 16.18 -33.15
N PRO A 405 11.27 14.89 -32.97
CA PRO A 405 11.29 14.26 -31.66
C PRO A 405 12.72 14.10 -31.16
N VAL A 406 13.04 14.87 -30.13
CA VAL A 406 14.20 14.65 -29.27
C VAL A 406 13.78 13.62 -28.23
N VAL A 407 14.60 12.59 -28.04
CA VAL A 407 14.48 11.61 -26.96
C VAL A 407 14.35 12.38 -25.64
N GLN A 408 13.15 12.38 -25.05
CA GLN A 408 12.91 13.06 -23.79
C GLN A 408 13.72 12.35 -22.69
N ARG A 409 14.52 13.11 -21.94
CA ARG A 409 15.01 12.67 -20.64
C ARG A 409 13.80 12.53 -19.72
N ASP A 410 13.61 11.34 -19.21
CA ASP A 410 12.59 11.00 -18.23
C ASP A 410 12.84 11.80 -16.94
N GLY A 411 11.99 12.79 -16.67
CA GLY A 411 12.05 13.64 -15.48
C GLY A 411 11.72 12.92 -14.17
N SER A 412 11.43 11.61 -14.20
CA SER A 412 11.07 10.82 -13.02
C SER A 412 12.27 10.22 -12.25
N LEU A 413 13.45 10.07 -12.88
CA LEU A 413 14.62 9.43 -12.27
C LEU A 413 15.64 10.47 -11.81
N ARG A 414 15.62 10.84 -10.51
CA ARG A 414 16.51 11.89 -9.95
C ARG A 414 17.88 11.35 -9.57
N HIS A 415 17.94 10.15 -9.02
CA HIS A 415 19.15 9.58 -8.45
C HIS A 415 19.76 8.52 -9.36
N CYS A 416 18.94 7.63 -9.93
CA CYS A 416 19.44 6.52 -10.74
C CYS A 416 19.48 6.80 -12.25
N GLY A 417 18.95 7.93 -12.73
CA GLY A 417 19.00 8.32 -14.14
C GLY A 417 20.41 8.62 -14.64
N LEU A 418 20.63 8.69 -15.95
CA LEU A 418 21.95 9.07 -16.49
C LEU A 418 22.48 10.38 -15.87
N ARG A 419 23.77 10.38 -15.50
CA ARG A 419 24.45 11.57 -15.00
C ARG A 419 24.71 12.56 -16.14
N GLU A 420 24.68 13.85 -15.83
CA GLU A 420 24.91 14.92 -16.80
C GLU A 420 26.32 14.90 -17.40
N ASP A 421 27.31 14.49 -16.60
CA ASP A 421 28.71 14.33 -17.01
C ASP A 421 28.97 13.05 -17.82
N GLY A 422 27.94 12.22 -18.05
CA GLY A 422 28.05 10.91 -18.70
C GLY A 422 28.75 9.85 -17.85
N GLY A 423 29.11 10.15 -16.60
CA GLY A 423 29.81 9.26 -15.69
C GLY A 423 28.98 8.01 -15.36
N ARG A 424 29.67 6.88 -15.20
CA ARG A 424 29.07 5.62 -14.75
C ARG A 424 29.45 5.35 -13.30
N SER A 425 28.54 4.77 -12.53
CA SER A 425 28.85 4.37 -11.16
C SER A 425 29.77 3.16 -11.14
N VAL A 426 30.76 3.21 -10.25
CA VAL A 426 31.55 2.04 -9.84
C VAL A 426 31.21 1.72 -8.40
N ILE A 427 30.58 0.58 -8.18
CA ILE A 427 30.21 0.10 -6.84
C ILE A 427 31.22 -0.96 -6.39
N ARG A 428 31.52 -1.04 -5.09
CA ARG A 428 32.52 -1.98 -4.56
C ARG A 428 31.89 -2.93 -3.53
N ILE A 429 31.95 -4.24 -3.78
CA ILE A 429 31.57 -5.27 -2.81
C ILE A 429 32.84 -5.79 -2.13
N GLY A 430 33.02 -5.47 -0.86
CA GLY A 430 34.24 -5.81 -0.11
C GLY A 430 35.53 -5.38 -0.83
N GLY A 431 35.50 -4.21 -1.48
CA GLY A 431 36.61 -3.66 -2.26
C GLY A 431 36.64 -4.05 -3.74
N VAL A 432 35.90 -5.06 -4.18
CA VAL A 432 35.88 -5.54 -5.59
C VAL A 432 34.95 -4.65 -6.43
N PRO A 433 35.44 -3.98 -7.48
CA PRO A 433 34.64 -3.04 -8.27
C PRO A 433 33.70 -3.72 -9.28
N VAL A 434 32.55 -3.09 -9.54
CA VAL A 434 31.60 -3.43 -10.61
C VAL A 434 31.06 -2.16 -11.25
N GLY A 435 30.93 -2.18 -12.57
CA GLY A 435 30.54 -1.03 -13.38
C GLY A 435 31.73 -0.27 -13.97
N ASP A 436 31.43 0.56 -14.96
CA ASP A 436 32.41 1.37 -15.71
C ASP A 436 33.62 0.56 -16.21
N GLY A 437 33.34 -0.51 -16.97
CA GLY A 437 34.36 -1.40 -17.52
C GLY A 437 34.89 -2.47 -16.54
N ASN A 438 34.55 -2.38 -15.25
CA ASN A 438 34.85 -3.43 -14.28
C ASN A 438 33.80 -4.54 -14.32
N PHE A 439 34.24 -5.75 -14.63
CA PHE A 439 33.38 -6.94 -14.65
C PHE A 439 33.45 -7.71 -13.33
N LEU A 440 32.30 -7.99 -12.73
CA LEU A 440 32.21 -8.74 -11.47
C LEU A 440 31.52 -10.10 -11.67
N LEU A 441 32.19 -11.18 -11.24
CA LEU A 441 31.56 -12.50 -11.10
C LEU A 441 31.29 -12.79 -9.61
N ILE A 442 30.03 -13.04 -9.28
CA ILE A 442 29.58 -13.49 -7.96
C ILE A 442 29.14 -14.95 -8.09
N ALA A 443 29.68 -15.86 -7.27
CA ALA A 443 29.28 -17.26 -7.30
C ALA A 443 29.15 -17.87 -5.91
N GLY A 444 28.32 -18.89 -5.79
CA GLY A 444 28.15 -19.63 -4.54
C GLY A 444 26.83 -20.38 -4.51
N PRO A 445 26.54 -21.09 -3.41
CA PRO A 445 25.37 -21.93 -3.34
C PRO A 445 24.08 -21.11 -3.26
N CYS A 446 22.98 -21.75 -3.66
CA CYS A 446 21.66 -21.15 -3.52
C CYS A 446 21.41 -20.81 -2.04
N ALA A 447 21.50 -21.82 -1.17
CA ALA A 447 21.31 -21.70 0.26
C ALA A 447 22.58 -22.12 1.03
N VAL A 448 22.74 -21.60 2.25
CA VAL A 448 23.73 -22.12 3.21
C VAL A 448 23.10 -23.32 3.91
N GLU A 449 23.72 -24.49 3.78
CA GLU A 449 23.13 -25.76 4.22
C GLU A 449 23.85 -26.37 5.42
N SER A 450 25.18 -26.21 5.48
CA SER A 450 26.01 -26.65 6.60
C SER A 450 27.39 -26.01 6.53
N ARG A 451 28.15 -26.07 7.63
CA ARG A 451 29.54 -25.61 7.67
C ARG A 451 30.42 -26.30 6.63
N ALA A 452 30.29 -27.62 6.49
CA ALA A 452 31.08 -28.40 5.53
C ALA A 452 30.77 -27.97 4.08
N GLN A 453 29.48 -27.82 3.77
CA GLN A 453 29.01 -27.41 2.45
C GLN A 453 29.49 -25.99 2.10
N ILE A 454 29.32 -25.02 2.99
CA ILE A 454 29.69 -23.63 2.69
C ILE A 454 31.21 -23.44 2.61
N THR A 455 31.98 -24.19 3.41
CA THR A 455 33.45 -24.16 3.37
C THR A 455 33.97 -24.73 2.04
N ALA A 456 33.44 -25.88 1.61
CA ALA A 456 33.79 -26.49 0.32
C ALA A 456 33.38 -25.60 -0.87
N ALA A 457 32.23 -24.91 -0.77
CA ALA A 457 31.81 -23.94 -1.77
C ALA A 457 32.74 -22.73 -1.83
N ALA A 458 33.17 -22.17 -0.69
CA ALA A 458 34.11 -21.06 -0.63
C ALA A 458 35.48 -21.42 -1.22
N GLU A 459 36.01 -22.61 -0.89
CA GLU A 459 37.23 -23.14 -1.50
C GLU A 459 37.12 -23.26 -3.03
N MET A 460 36.01 -23.81 -3.51
CA MET A 460 35.75 -23.94 -4.94
C MET A 460 35.70 -22.56 -5.63
N VAL A 461 34.94 -21.62 -5.07
CA VAL A 461 34.81 -20.24 -5.60
C VAL A 461 36.18 -19.55 -5.63
N LYS A 462 36.95 -19.62 -4.54
CA LYS A 462 38.30 -19.02 -4.44
C LYS A 462 39.29 -19.64 -5.43
N SER A 463 39.34 -20.97 -5.51
CA SER A 463 40.28 -21.68 -6.39
C SER A 463 40.05 -21.41 -7.88
N LEU A 464 38.82 -21.04 -8.26
CA LEU A 464 38.47 -20.64 -9.62
C LEU A 464 38.66 -19.14 -9.89
N GLY A 465 39.18 -18.38 -8.93
CA GLY A 465 39.44 -16.95 -9.06
C GLY A 465 38.18 -16.10 -9.07
N VAL A 466 37.06 -16.60 -8.53
CA VAL A 466 35.83 -15.82 -8.39
C VAL A 466 35.98 -14.88 -7.18
N PRO A 467 35.83 -13.56 -7.34
CA PRO A 467 36.24 -12.60 -6.31
C PRO A 467 35.21 -12.38 -5.21
N VAL A 468 33.93 -12.76 -5.41
CA VAL A 468 32.86 -12.52 -4.44
C VAL A 468 31.99 -13.77 -4.30
N MET A 469 31.69 -14.14 -3.06
CA MET A 469 30.86 -15.29 -2.74
C MET A 469 29.42 -14.88 -2.46
N ARG A 470 28.44 -15.67 -2.92
CA ARG A 470 27.05 -15.56 -2.46
C ARG A 470 26.60 -16.75 -1.63
N GLY A 471 25.62 -16.56 -0.76
CA GLY A 471 24.95 -17.65 -0.05
C GLY A 471 23.64 -17.18 0.58
N GLY A 472 22.53 -17.87 0.32
CA GLY A 472 21.24 -17.52 0.92
C GLY A 472 21.10 -18.08 2.32
N ALA A 473 21.24 -17.24 3.35
CA ALA A 473 21.00 -17.62 4.74
C ALA A 473 19.49 -17.77 5.05
N PHE A 474 18.66 -16.96 4.40
CA PHE A 474 17.21 -16.96 4.51
C PHE A 474 16.58 -17.30 3.14
N LYS A 475 15.52 -18.12 3.12
CA LYS A 475 14.84 -18.52 1.87
C LYS A 475 13.34 -18.26 1.91
N PRO A 476 12.80 -17.39 1.01
CA PRO A 476 11.37 -17.25 0.85
C PRO A 476 10.86 -18.44 0.04
N ARG A 477 9.98 -19.25 0.63
CA ARG A 477 9.43 -20.46 0.00
C ARG A 477 7.91 -20.42 -0.04
N SER A 478 7.37 -20.85 -1.17
CA SER A 478 5.92 -20.94 -1.40
C SER A 478 5.25 -22.05 -0.56
N SER A 479 6.04 -22.99 -0.03
CA SER A 479 5.59 -24.02 0.89
C SER A 479 6.28 -23.83 2.25
N PRO A 480 5.54 -23.88 3.37
CA PRO A 480 6.13 -23.81 4.70
C PRO A 480 6.99 -25.03 5.05
N TYR A 481 6.86 -26.14 4.31
CA TYR A 481 7.59 -27.39 4.56
C TYR A 481 8.93 -27.49 3.80
N SER A 482 9.22 -26.53 2.93
CA SER A 482 10.51 -26.46 2.25
C SER A 482 11.60 -25.95 3.20
N PHE A 483 12.86 -26.27 2.92
CA PHE A 483 13.99 -25.69 3.65
C PHE A 483 13.97 -24.15 3.57
N GLN A 484 13.85 -23.51 4.73
CA GLN A 484 13.70 -22.05 4.86
C GLN A 484 15.05 -21.32 5.00
N GLY A 485 16.16 -22.05 4.93
CA GLY A 485 17.48 -21.55 5.31
C GLY A 485 17.77 -21.70 6.80
N LEU A 486 19.03 -21.53 7.19
CA LEU A 486 19.48 -21.59 8.58
C LEU A 486 19.34 -20.25 9.33
N GLY A 487 18.79 -19.22 8.68
CA GLY A 487 18.63 -17.90 9.26
C GLY A 487 19.97 -17.28 9.66
N PHE A 488 20.04 -16.69 10.86
CA PHE A 488 21.28 -16.07 11.36
C PHE A 488 22.43 -17.07 11.55
N GLU A 489 22.16 -18.33 11.88
CA GLU A 489 23.22 -19.35 11.91
C GLU A 489 23.83 -19.55 10.52
N GLY A 490 22.99 -19.54 9.47
CA GLY A 490 23.45 -19.57 8.08
C GLY A 490 24.27 -18.34 7.70
N LEU A 491 23.93 -17.16 8.23
CA LEU A 491 24.70 -15.94 8.03
C LEU A 491 26.08 -16.04 8.69
N ASP A 492 26.15 -16.52 9.92
CA ASP A 492 27.41 -16.71 10.65
C ASP A 492 28.31 -17.73 9.92
N LEU A 493 27.73 -18.81 9.39
CA LEU A 493 28.45 -19.79 8.58
C LEU A 493 28.97 -19.20 7.26
N LEU A 494 28.16 -18.35 6.59
CA LEU A 494 28.59 -17.65 5.38
C LEU A 494 29.74 -16.70 5.66
N ARG A 495 29.65 -15.90 6.75
CA ARG A 495 30.69 -14.98 7.17
C ARG A 495 31.98 -15.73 7.49
N TYR A 496 31.88 -16.82 8.28
CA TYR A 496 32.99 -17.70 8.60
C TYR A 496 33.71 -18.21 7.35
N ALA A 497 32.97 -18.70 6.35
CA ALA A 497 33.55 -19.20 5.11
C ALA A 497 34.15 -18.07 4.28
N GLY A 498 33.51 -16.90 4.23
CA GLY A 498 34.04 -15.70 3.58
C GLY A 498 35.39 -15.28 4.18
N ASP A 499 35.50 -15.25 5.51
CA ASP A 499 36.75 -14.85 6.18
C ASP A 499 37.86 -15.88 5.98
N ALA A 500 37.54 -17.17 6.07
CA ALA A 500 38.52 -18.25 5.91
C ALA A 500 39.18 -18.27 4.51
N PHE A 501 38.49 -17.77 3.49
CA PHE A 501 38.99 -17.73 2.11
C PHE A 501 39.19 -16.31 1.56
N GLU A 502 39.08 -15.29 2.41
CA GLU A 502 39.18 -13.87 2.04
C GLU A 502 38.26 -13.53 0.85
N LEU A 503 36.98 -13.85 1.01
CA LEU A 503 35.92 -13.59 0.04
C LEU A 503 34.88 -12.66 0.66
N PRO A 504 34.60 -11.50 0.03
CA PRO A 504 33.42 -10.72 0.32
C PRO A 504 32.15 -11.56 0.11
N VAL A 505 31.15 -11.37 0.97
CA VAL A 505 29.91 -12.17 0.94
C VAL A 505 28.67 -11.34 0.61
N VAL A 506 27.81 -11.90 -0.24
CA VAL A 506 26.50 -11.37 -0.61
C VAL A 506 25.41 -12.32 -0.14
N THR A 507 24.41 -11.79 0.57
CA THR A 507 23.26 -12.56 1.06
C THR A 507 21.96 -11.78 0.93
N GLU A 508 20.85 -12.50 0.83
CA GLU A 508 19.52 -11.93 0.66
C GLU A 508 18.92 -11.46 1.98
N VAL A 509 18.29 -10.28 1.95
CA VAL A 509 17.48 -9.74 3.06
C VAL A 509 16.02 -9.97 2.72
N LEU A 510 15.27 -10.60 3.63
CA LEU A 510 13.84 -10.87 3.43
C LEU A 510 12.92 -9.90 4.16
N ARG A 511 13.35 -9.43 5.34
CA ARG A 511 12.53 -8.61 6.23
C ARG A 511 13.22 -7.26 6.50
N PRO A 512 12.49 -6.13 6.50
CA PRO A 512 13.06 -4.81 6.76
C PRO A 512 13.87 -4.74 8.07
N GLU A 513 13.37 -5.35 9.13
CA GLU A 513 13.98 -5.34 10.46
C GLU A 513 15.33 -6.08 10.54
N ASP A 514 15.59 -7.02 9.64
CA ASP A 514 16.86 -7.77 9.60
C ASP A 514 17.96 -7.01 8.85
N ALA A 515 17.62 -5.99 8.05
CA ALA A 515 18.55 -5.33 7.13
C ALA A 515 19.82 -4.84 7.85
N GLY A 516 19.66 -4.14 8.98
CA GLY A 516 20.77 -3.63 9.77
C GLY A 516 21.61 -4.73 10.44
N ALA A 517 21.01 -5.86 10.82
CA ALA A 517 21.74 -6.98 11.41
C ALA A 517 22.56 -7.73 10.37
N ILE A 518 21.98 -7.96 9.20
CA ILE A 518 22.65 -8.63 8.07
C ILE A 518 23.77 -7.74 7.52
N ALA A 519 23.56 -6.43 7.42
CA ALA A 519 24.56 -5.47 6.94
C ALA A 519 25.86 -5.44 7.76
N ARG A 520 25.80 -5.83 9.04
CA ARG A 520 27.02 -5.92 9.88
C ARG A 520 27.93 -7.08 9.51
N GLN A 521 27.40 -8.12 8.86
CA GLN A 521 28.17 -9.32 8.49
C GLN A 521 28.38 -9.43 6.98
N ALA A 522 27.44 -8.95 6.17
CA ALA A 522 27.51 -9.03 4.72
C ALA A 522 28.27 -7.85 4.10
N ASP A 523 28.98 -8.11 3.01
CA ASP A 523 29.70 -7.08 2.25
C ASP A 523 28.80 -6.40 1.21
N ALA A 524 27.71 -7.07 0.82
CA ALA A 524 26.59 -6.46 0.11
C ALA A 524 25.27 -7.19 0.43
N LEU A 525 24.17 -6.45 0.34
CA LEU A 525 22.82 -6.94 0.55
C LEU A 525 22.18 -7.28 -0.79
N GLN A 526 21.48 -8.40 -0.88
CA GLN A 526 20.65 -8.72 -2.04
C GLN A 526 19.18 -8.51 -1.69
N VAL A 527 18.45 -7.78 -2.55
CA VAL A 527 16.99 -7.78 -2.57
C VAL A 527 16.53 -8.71 -3.68
N GLY A 528 15.90 -9.81 -3.32
CA GLY A 528 15.42 -10.80 -4.29
C GLY A 528 14.22 -10.30 -5.11
N ALA A 529 14.00 -10.93 -6.26
CA ALA A 529 12.95 -10.54 -7.22
C ALA A 529 11.54 -10.45 -6.62
N ARG A 530 11.21 -11.28 -5.62
CA ARG A 530 9.90 -11.26 -4.93
C ARG A 530 9.70 -10.02 -4.05
N ASN A 531 10.80 -9.43 -3.60
CA ASN A 531 10.82 -8.28 -2.72
C ASN A 531 11.23 -6.98 -3.45
N MET A 532 11.37 -7.01 -4.79
CA MET A 532 11.77 -5.82 -5.55
C MET A 532 10.80 -4.65 -5.32
N GLN A 533 9.51 -4.92 -5.11
CA GLN A 533 8.49 -3.90 -4.81
C GLN A 533 8.10 -3.85 -3.31
N ASN A 534 8.89 -4.48 -2.43
CA ASN A 534 8.72 -4.33 -1.00
C ASN A 534 9.37 -3.01 -0.55
N PHE A 535 8.66 -1.90 -0.71
CA PHE A 535 9.22 -0.55 -0.52
C PHE A 535 9.77 -0.29 0.89
N GLU A 536 9.18 -0.90 1.92
CA GLU A 536 9.71 -0.80 3.28
C GLU A 536 11.05 -1.53 3.42
N LEU A 537 11.21 -2.69 2.76
CA LEU A 537 12.52 -3.35 2.67
C LEU A 537 13.52 -2.50 1.88
N LEU A 538 13.11 -1.92 0.74
CA LEU A 538 13.97 -1.05 -0.07
C LEU A 538 14.48 0.16 0.73
N LYS A 539 13.60 0.82 1.49
CA LYS A 539 13.97 1.92 2.40
C LYS A 539 14.88 1.43 3.51
N ALA A 540 14.62 0.24 4.08
CA ALA A 540 15.45 -0.32 5.14
C ALA A 540 16.88 -0.63 4.67
N VAL A 541 17.05 -1.29 3.51
CA VAL A 541 18.38 -1.51 2.93
C VAL A 541 19.03 -0.20 2.44
N GLY A 542 18.22 0.76 2.00
CA GLY A 542 18.64 2.11 1.61
C GLY A 542 19.12 2.98 2.77
N ARG A 543 18.82 2.62 4.01
CA ARG A 543 19.36 3.25 5.23
C ARG A 543 20.63 2.56 5.76
N THR A 544 21.11 1.52 5.07
CA THR A 544 22.39 0.86 5.40
C THR A 544 23.53 1.44 4.57
N ASP A 545 24.76 1.16 4.98
CA ASP A 545 25.99 1.58 4.30
C ASP A 545 26.52 0.54 3.29
N ARG A 546 25.80 -0.58 3.11
CA ARG A 546 26.22 -1.69 2.27
C ARG A 546 25.68 -1.57 0.84
N PRO A 547 26.47 -1.92 -0.19
CA PRO A 547 25.95 -2.05 -1.55
C PRO A 547 24.74 -2.96 -1.63
N VAL A 548 23.80 -2.63 -2.51
CA VAL A 548 22.55 -3.38 -2.71
C VAL A 548 22.50 -3.96 -4.13
N VAL A 549 22.44 -5.29 -4.22
CA VAL A 549 22.11 -6.01 -5.46
C VAL A 549 20.60 -6.14 -5.56
N LEU A 550 19.98 -5.34 -6.42
CA LEU A 550 18.53 -5.31 -6.63
C LEU A 550 18.13 -6.21 -7.81
N LYS A 551 17.47 -7.33 -7.52
CA LYS A 551 16.98 -8.25 -8.57
C LYS A 551 15.64 -7.80 -9.13
N ARG A 552 15.54 -7.76 -10.46
CA ARG A 552 14.28 -7.45 -11.16
C ARG A 552 13.16 -8.41 -10.78
N GLY A 553 11.97 -7.87 -10.53
CA GLY A 553 10.76 -8.61 -10.26
C GLY A 553 10.29 -9.40 -11.49
N LEU A 554 9.67 -10.57 -11.26
CA LEU A 554 9.24 -11.46 -12.33
C LEU A 554 8.22 -10.83 -13.29
N SER A 555 7.40 -9.90 -12.81
CA SER A 555 6.38 -9.20 -13.61
C SER A 555 6.72 -7.73 -13.83
N ALA A 556 7.94 -7.30 -13.48
CA ALA A 556 8.33 -5.91 -13.47
C ALA A 556 8.79 -5.44 -14.86
N THR A 557 8.39 -4.23 -15.24
CA THR A 557 8.99 -3.49 -16.35
C THR A 557 10.40 -2.99 -15.98
N ILE A 558 11.10 -2.38 -16.95
CA ILE A 558 12.38 -1.70 -16.69
C ILE A 558 12.15 -0.45 -15.83
N ASP A 559 11.03 0.26 -16.04
CA ASP A 559 10.67 1.43 -15.24
C ASP A 559 10.41 1.04 -13.78
N ASP A 560 9.73 -0.07 -13.51
CA ASP A 560 9.53 -0.58 -12.15
C ASP A 560 10.85 -0.88 -11.44
N LEU A 561 11.83 -1.44 -12.17
CA LEU A 561 13.16 -1.72 -11.63
C LEU A 561 13.92 -0.43 -11.31
N LEU A 562 13.87 0.57 -12.19
CA LEU A 562 14.52 1.86 -11.98
C LEU A 562 13.85 2.63 -10.83
N ALA A 563 12.53 2.61 -10.73
CA ALA A 563 11.79 3.17 -9.61
C ALA A 563 12.17 2.47 -8.29
N ALA A 564 12.30 1.15 -8.26
CA ALA A 564 12.76 0.43 -7.08
C ALA A 564 14.21 0.81 -6.68
N ALA A 565 15.10 1.04 -7.66
CA ALA A 565 16.44 1.56 -7.39
C ALA A 565 16.37 2.99 -6.80
N GLU A 566 15.50 3.84 -7.33
CA GLU A 566 15.25 5.19 -6.84
C GLU A 566 14.80 5.22 -5.37
N TYR A 567 13.98 4.26 -4.94
CA TYR A 567 13.58 4.09 -3.53
C TYR A 567 14.77 3.81 -2.60
N ILE A 568 15.72 2.97 -3.03
CA ILE A 568 16.93 2.69 -2.24
C ILE A 568 17.82 3.93 -2.17
N MET A 569 18.01 4.61 -3.30
CA MET A 569 18.90 5.77 -3.40
C MET A 569 18.34 6.98 -2.65
N SER A 570 17.04 7.27 -2.79
CA SER A 570 16.36 8.36 -2.06
C SER A 570 16.32 8.14 -0.54
N ALA A 571 16.39 6.88 -0.08
CA ALA A 571 16.51 6.57 1.34
C ALA A 571 17.93 6.81 1.91
N GLY A 572 18.93 7.04 1.06
CA GLY A 572 20.28 7.47 1.45
C GLY A 572 21.42 6.67 0.83
N ASN A 573 21.17 5.50 0.24
CA ASN A 573 22.23 4.60 -0.24
C ASN A 573 22.38 4.63 -1.76
N GLN A 574 23.42 5.30 -2.23
CA GLN A 574 23.72 5.46 -3.65
C GLN A 574 24.41 4.23 -4.29
N GLN A 575 24.65 3.16 -3.51
CA GLN A 575 25.42 1.99 -3.93
C GLN A 575 24.50 0.85 -4.43
N VAL A 576 23.82 1.06 -5.56
CA VAL A 576 22.88 0.09 -6.13
C VAL A 576 23.48 -0.60 -7.36
N ILE A 577 23.32 -1.92 -7.44
CA ILE A 577 23.66 -2.77 -8.59
C ILE A 577 22.37 -3.43 -9.08
N LEU A 578 22.00 -3.19 -10.33
CA LEU A 578 20.80 -3.77 -10.93
C LEU A 578 21.08 -5.19 -11.41
N CYS A 579 20.15 -6.11 -11.19
CA CYS A 579 20.30 -7.51 -11.61
C CYS A 579 19.09 -7.98 -12.43
N GLU A 580 19.27 -8.15 -13.72
CA GLU A 580 18.31 -8.83 -14.61
C GLU A 580 18.33 -10.34 -14.32
N ARG A 581 17.16 -10.97 -14.23
CA ARG A 581 17.02 -12.36 -13.74
C ARG A 581 15.88 -13.13 -14.41
N GLY A 582 15.35 -12.60 -15.49
CA GLY A 582 14.22 -13.10 -16.25
C GLY A 582 12.86 -12.63 -15.74
N ILE A 583 11.96 -12.44 -16.69
CA ILE A 583 10.56 -12.08 -16.50
C ILE A 583 9.65 -13.29 -16.78
N ARG A 584 8.46 -13.27 -16.21
CA ARG A 584 7.43 -14.26 -16.44
C ARG A 584 6.73 -13.96 -17.76
N THR A 585 6.67 -14.97 -18.62
CA THR A 585 5.95 -14.91 -19.89
C THR A 585 5.02 -16.12 -19.99
N PHE A 586 4.49 -16.38 -21.18
CA PHE A 586 3.76 -17.60 -21.49
C PHE A 586 4.67 -18.82 -21.75
N GLU A 587 5.98 -18.61 -21.91
CA GLU A 587 6.95 -19.67 -22.17
C GLU A 587 7.18 -20.54 -20.93
N THR A 588 7.27 -21.87 -21.12
CA THR A 588 7.35 -22.87 -20.04
C THR A 588 8.63 -23.70 -20.07
N ALA A 589 9.45 -23.62 -21.14
CA ALA A 589 10.72 -24.35 -21.27
C ALA A 589 11.82 -23.85 -20.30
N THR A 590 11.67 -22.64 -19.78
CA THR A 590 12.57 -22.00 -18.80
C THR A 590 11.76 -21.49 -17.62
N ARG A 591 12.37 -21.42 -16.44
CA ARG A 591 11.73 -20.88 -15.22
C ARG A 591 11.26 -19.43 -15.39
N SER A 592 12.02 -18.63 -16.12
CA SER A 592 11.69 -17.27 -16.52
C SER A 592 12.36 -17.00 -17.87
N THR A 593 11.77 -16.13 -18.70
CA THR A 593 12.41 -15.71 -19.94
C THR A 593 13.44 -14.63 -19.62
N LEU A 594 14.72 -14.90 -19.86
CA LEU A 594 15.77 -13.89 -19.68
C LEU A 594 15.54 -12.74 -20.67
N ASP A 595 15.26 -11.54 -20.16
CA ASP A 595 15.13 -10.33 -20.97
C ASP A 595 16.52 -9.75 -21.24
N ILE A 596 17.24 -10.34 -22.19
CA ILE A 596 18.60 -9.92 -22.52
C ILE A 596 18.66 -8.46 -23.01
N SER A 597 17.56 -7.98 -23.62
CA SER A 597 17.42 -6.61 -24.08
C SER A 597 17.40 -5.60 -22.93
N ALA A 598 17.03 -6.01 -21.71
CA ALA A 598 17.07 -5.15 -20.55
C ALA A 598 18.49 -4.64 -20.25
N VAL A 599 19.53 -5.41 -20.54
CA VAL A 599 20.92 -5.01 -20.30
C VAL A 599 21.28 -3.74 -21.08
N PRO A 600 21.26 -3.70 -22.42
CA PRO A 600 21.59 -2.49 -23.15
C PRO A 600 20.60 -1.34 -22.91
N VAL A 601 19.31 -1.64 -22.68
CA VAL A 601 18.31 -0.60 -22.37
C VAL A 601 18.61 0.09 -21.03
N LEU A 602 18.93 -0.67 -19.99
CA LEU A 602 19.33 -0.11 -18.69
C LEU A 602 20.62 0.70 -18.83
N LYS A 603 21.61 0.20 -19.59
CA LYS A 603 22.85 0.95 -19.85
C LYS A 603 22.58 2.27 -20.60
N GLN A 604 21.48 2.42 -21.33
CA GLN A 604 21.08 3.68 -21.96
C GLN A 604 20.29 4.62 -21.02
N ARG A 605 19.78 4.13 -19.89
CA ARG A 605 18.88 4.90 -19.02
C ARG A 605 19.42 5.21 -17.64
N THR A 606 20.35 4.41 -17.14
CA THR A 606 20.93 4.58 -15.80
C THR A 606 22.44 4.56 -15.82
N HIS A 607 23.06 5.28 -14.90
CA HIS A 607 24.50 5.20 -14.63
C HIS A 607 24.89 3.99 -13.76
N LEU A 608 23.93 3.28 -13.19
CA LEU A 608 24.18 2.15 -12.28
C LEU A 608 24.75 0.93 -13.02
N PRO A 609 25.56 0.10 -12.33
CA PRO A 609 26.00 -1.18 -12.89
C PRO A 609 24.84 -2.16 -13.10
N VAL A 610 24.89 -2.92 -14.19
CA VAL A 610 23.87 -3.91 -14.57
C VAL A 610 24.51 -5.29 -14.66
N ILE A 611 24.13 -6.21 -13.77
CA ILE A 611 24.54 -7.61 -13.76
C ILE A 611 23.40 -8.54 -14.18
N VAL A 612 23.70 -9.81 -14.47
CA VAL A 612 22.69 -10.81 -14.86
C VAL A 612 22.77 -12.07 -13.98
N ASP A 613 21.61 -12.63 -13.64
CA ASP A 613 21.44 -13.94 -12.99
C ASP A 613 20.95 -14.99 -14.02
N PRO A 614 21.86 -15.69 -14.71
CA PRO A 614 21.49 -16.72 -15.68
C PRO A 614 20.92 -17.98 -15.02
N SER A 615 21.30 -18.26 -13.76
CA SER A 615 20.88 -19.46 -13.04
C SER A 615 19.38 -19.45 -12.77
N HIS A 616 18.87 -18.38 -12.15
CA HIS A 616 17.46 -18.28 -11.81
C HIS A 616 16.56 -17.94 -13.00
N ALA A 617 17.11 -17.28 -14.03
CA ALA A 617 16.38 -17.03 -15.26
C ALA A 617 16.05 -18.36 -15.94
N ALA A 618 17.07 -19.17 -16.23
CA ALA A 618 16.86 -20.47 -16.87
C ALA A 618 16.12 -21.47 -15.99
N GLY A 619 16.53 -21.58 -14.72
CA GLY A 619 16.14 -22.70 -13.86
C GLY A 619 16.75 -24.03 -14.28
N ARG A 620 17.77 -24.02 -15.15
CA ARG A 620 18.39 -25.20 -15.75
C ARG A 620 19.88 -25.01 -15.96
N ARG A 621 20.69 -25.99 -15.50
CA ARG A 621 22.16 -25.97 -15.54
C ARG A 621 22.72 -25.80 -16.95
N ASP A 622 22.17 -26.52 -17.93
CA ASP A 622 22.67 -26.54 -19.32
C ASP A 622 22.53 -25.18 -20.04
N LEU A 623 21.65 -24.32 -19.54
CA LEU A 623 21.42 -22.98 -20.09
C LEU A 623 22.23 -21.89 -19.39
N VAL A 624 22.85 -22.17 -18.23
CA VAL A 624 23.55 -21.14 -17.44
C VAL A 624 24.73 -20.56 -18.20
N ILE A 625 25.61 -21.41 -18.76
CA ILE A 625 26.81 -20.94 -19.49
C ILE A 625 26.43 -20.18 -20.76
N PRO A 626 25.56 -20.68 -21.67
CA PRO A 626 25.15 -19.91 -22.85
C PRO A 626 24.55 -18.55 -22.52
N LEU A 627 23.66 -18.48 -21.51
CA LEU A 627 23.03 -17.21 -21.11
C LEU A 627 24.01 -16.26 -20.44
N ALA A 628 24.97 -16.77 -19.66
CA ALA A 628 26.05 -15.98 -19.08
C ALA A 628 26.89 -15.29 -20.17
N LEU A 629 27.25 -16.03 -21.22
CA LEU A 629 28.03 -15.48 -22.34
C LEU A 629 27.22 -14.46 -23.14
N ALA A 630 25.92 -14.71 -23.36
CA ALA A 630 25.02 -13.75 -23.98
C ALA A 630 24.90 -12.45 -23.17
N ALA A 631 24.83 -12.55 -21.83
CA ALA A 631 24.78 -11.39 -20.94
C ALA A 631 26.05 -10.53 -21.03
N VAL A 632 27.23 -11.16 -21.03
CA VAL A 632 28.49 -10.42 -21.20
C VAL A 632 28.55 -9.77 -22.59
N ALA A 633 28.20 -10.51 -23.65
CA ALA A 633 28.17 -9.96 -25.00
C ALA A 633 27.15 -8.81 -25.17
N ALA A 634 26.07 -8.79 -24.38
CA ALA A 634 25.10 -7.71 -24.36
C ALA A 634 25.55 -6.47 -23.55
N GLY A 635 26.71 -6.53 -22.88
CA GLY A 635 27.29 -5.42 -22.13
C GLY A 635 26.98 -5.43 -20.62
N ALA A 636 26.69 -6.59 -20.03
CA ALA A 636 26.52 -6.70 -18.59
C ALA A 636 27.85 -6.44 -17.85
N ASP A 637 27.78 -5.65 -16.77
CA ASP A 637 28.91 -5.34 -15.89
C ASP A 637 29.26 -6.51 -14.96
N GLY A 638 28.51 -7.60 -14.99
CA GLY A 638 28.78 -8.75 -14.14
C GLY A 638 27.73 -9.85 -14.20
N LEU A 639 27.97 -10.90 -13.42
CA LEU A 639 27.11 -12.06 -13.31
C LEU A 639 26.97 -12.48 -11.85
N ILE A 640 25.80 -13.00 -11.48
CA ILE A 640 25.57 -13.72 -10.23
C ILE A 640 25.09 -15.14 -10.54
N VAL A 641 25.90 -16.15 -10.19
CA VAL A 641 25.72 -17.54 -10.63
C VAL A 641 25.60 -18.47 -9.43
N GLU A 642 24.75 -19.49 -9.55
CA GLU A 642 24.65 -20.54 -8.55
C GLU A 642 25.59 -21.71 -8.86
N CYS A 643 26.36 -22.11 -7.85
CA CYS A 643 27.21 -23.29 -7.92
C CYS A 643 27.18 -24.04 -6.60
N HIS A 644 27.31 -25.36 -6.65
CA HIS A 644 27.31 -26.21 -5.47
C HIS A 644 28.46 -27.24 -5.57
N PRO A 645 29.17 -27.55 -4.46
CA PRO A 645 30.23 -28.55 -4.48
C PRO A 645 29.69 -29.95 -4.85
N ASP A 646 28.45 -30.25 -4.48
CA ASP A 646 27.72 -31.45 -4.88
C ASP A 646 26.26 -31.11 -5.25
N PRO A 647 25.97 -30.69 -6.49
CA PRO A 647 24.62 -30.24 -6.84
C PRO A 647 23.53 -31.31 -6.69
N ALA A 648 23.89 -32.61 -6.75
CA ALA A 648 22.91 -33.69 -6.61
C ALA A 648 22.34 -33.78 -5.18
N ALA A 649 23.15 -33.42 -4.18
CA ALA A 649 22.78 -33.40 -2.77
C ALA A 649 22.20 -32.06 -2.29
N ALA A 650 22.13 -31.03 -3.16
CA ALA A 650 21.69 -29.70 -2.75
C ALA A 650 20.22 -29.68 -2.28
N LEU A 651 19.97 -29.01 -1.15
CA LEU A 651 18.64 -28.87 -0.54
C LEU A 651 17.74 -27.90 -1.33
N CYS A 652 18.32 -27.05 -2.17
CA CYS A 652 17.61 -26.01 -2.92
C CYS A 652 18.19 -25.84 -4.33
N ASP A 653 17.29 -25.65 -5.30
CA ASP A 653 17.62 -25.22 -6.68
C ASP A 653 18.72 -26.07 -7.38
N LYS A 654 18.74 -27.39 -7.09
CA LYS A 654 19.72 -28.37 -7.62
C LYS A 654 19.84 -28.40 -9.16
N GLU A 655 18.73 -28.10 -9.85
CA GLU A 655 18.62 -28.17 -11.31
C GLU A 655 19.37 -27.04 -12.03
N GLN A 656 19.58 -25.90 -11.36
CA GLN A 656 20.28 -24.72 -11.91
C GLN A 656 21.70 -24.54 -11.37
N ALA A 657 22.06 -25.22 -10.28
CA ALA A 657 23.39 -25.10 -9.67
C ALA A 657 24.47 -25.76 -10.54
N LEU A 658 25.51 -24.99 -10.88
CA LEU A 658 26.70 -25.45 -11.59
C LEU A 658 27.60 -26.33 -10.71
N THR A 659 28.23 -27.34 -11.32
CA THR A 659 29.31 -28.12 -10.71
C THR A 659 30.64 -27.36 -10.74
N ARG A 660 31.68 -27.89 -10.08
CA ARG A 660 33.05 -27.36 -10.21
C ARG A 660 33.55 -27.32 -11.66
N ALA A 661 33.23 -28.35 -12.45
CA ALA A 661 33.65 -28.43 -13.85
C ALA A 661 32.95 -27.36 -14.69
N ASP A 662 31.63 -27.20 -14.52
CA ASP A 662 30.85 -26.18 -15.22
C ASP A 662 31.32 -24.76 -14.85
N MET A 663 31.65 -24.51 -13.57
CA MET A 663 32.20 -23.23 -13.12
C MET A 663 33.58 -22.95 -13.73
N ALA A 664 34.44 -23.95 -13.82
CA ALA A 664 35.74 -23.81 -14.46
C ALA A 664 35.60 -23.49 -15.96
N GLU A 665 34.67 -24.16 -16.65
CA GLU A 665 34.33 -23.85 -18.04
C GLU A 665 33.81 -22.43 -18.17
N LEU A 666 32.85 -22.02 -17.33
CA LEU A 666 32.30 -20.66 -17.34
C LEU A 666 33.42 -19.61 -17.20
N VAL A 667 34.29 -19.75 -16.19
CA VAL A 667 35.39 -18.81 -15.95
C VAL A 667 36.36 -18.76 -17.13
N ALA A 668 36.65 -19.90 -17.76
CA ALA A 668 37.50 -19.95 -18.95
C ALA A 668 36.86 -19.20 -20.13
N ARG A 669 35.59 -19.51 -20.44
CA ARG A 669 34.87 -18.91 -21.57
C ARG A 669 34.59 -17.41 -21.39
N LEU A 670 34.38 -16.95 -20.16
CA LEU A 670 34.22 -15.51 -19.86
C LEU A 670 35.47 -14.67 -20.16
N LYS A 671 36.65 -15.29 -20.32
CA LYS A 671 37.88 -14.59 -20.75
C LYS A 671 37.94 -14.42 -22.27
N GLU A 672 37.18 -15.20 -23.02
CA GLU A 672 37.18 -15.20 -24.48
C GLU A 672 36.15 -14.22 -25.08
N VAL A 673 35.17 -13.79 -24.28
CA VAL A 673 34.14 -12.82 -24.72
C VAL A 673 34.73 -11.41 -24.67
N PRO A 674 34.78 -10.67 -25.79
CA PRO A 674 35.17 -9.27 -25.80
C PRO A 674 34.23 -8.45 -24.90
N ARG A 675 34.79 -7.55 -24.11
CA ARG A 675 34.06 -6.68 -23.18
C ARG A 675 34.03 -5.24 -23.68
#